data_AF-C8XK08-F1
#
_entry.id   AF-C8XK08-F1
#
_cell.length_a   1.000
_cell.length_b   1.000
_cell.length_c   1.000
_cell.angle_alpha   90.00
_cell.angle_beta   90.00
_cell.angle_gamma   90.00
#
_symmetry.space_group_name_H-M   'P 1'
#
loop_
_entity.id
_entity.type
_entity.pdbx_description
1 polymer ?
#
loop_
_entity_poly.entity_id
_entity_poly.type
_entity_poly.pdbx_seq_one_letter_code
_entity_poly.pdbx_strand_id
1 'polypeptide(L)'
;MASAPTASTPARTKSVKHPVDQVLPIPKLAVYGIQHVLAFYAGAVVVPILLASAIGLTTEELIHLINADLFTCGIASIIQSVGFWKIGVRLPLLQGVTFTAVSPMIAIAMAAGGGTEGLLYIYGAVIIAGLFTFFMAPYFARLIRFFPPVVTGTVITIIGIALLPVAALDAVGGGANPDPTSTKNLAYALGTLFVIVLIQRIFKGFLATVAVLAGLVIGTAVAFFLGDASFSSLSESAWFGVTTPFYFGIPKFSAAAIISMIVVMLITAVETTGDVFATGEIVEKRVGGEDVARALRADGLATFIGGVLNSFPYTCFAENVGLVRLTRVKSRYVVAAAGVFMILIGMIPKAGALVASIPPPVLGGAAIAMFATVAVVGIQTLSRVDFHDHRNVVIVGTSIGLAMFVTVQPDVAKAVPEWAQIIFGSGITLGSLTAIILNLVFHHLDKGYGPAVAGSPKGGVIRLEQVNNMSREEFVATFGRLFQGPSWVVERAYDHRPFADTPALRAAFQDALFTANSTEQRDLLSFYPDLGSDAGPDMSEESKKDRAAAGLMLLNDDDHEQFSHLTSAYRERFGIPLIMSVRDVEKRDQILKSGWERLQNSPTQEQATAVIEVAKIANHRFDDLVADASPLLLPRATFLEEVDNLSTPPSARQESVDEEFAAGTTRFNAMGQDEVRQVLASCLDVPRWIDAVAAGRPYPSAQHVLHTARVAASDFSDEELRAALAKHPRIGERAGAGHDVEFSQREQSAVGTADAAVQQAILAGNADYENKFDRVFLIRAAGRSAPEILAELQRRLGNSPEQERAEVVTQLREIALTRLETVLA
;
A
#
# COMPACT_ATOMS: atom_id res chain seq x y z
N MET A 1 26.01 -8.12 -71.71
CA MET A 1 25.16 -7.42 -70.72
C MET A 1 25.32 -8.14 -69.38
N ALA A 2 25.56 -7.38 -68.33
CA ALA A 2 26.08 -7.83 -67.04
C ALA A 2 25.16 -8.81 -66.30
N SER A 3 25.80 -9.74 -65.58
CA SER A 3 25.19 -10.73 -64.68
C SER A 3 24.49 -10.07 -63.49
N ALA A 4 23.20 -10.35 -63.31
CA ALA A 4 22.46 -10.02 -62.10
C ALA A 4 22.90 -10.94 -60.93
N PRO A 5 23.02 -10.43 -59.70
CA PRO A 5 23.44 -11.24 -58.56
C PRO A 5 22.29 -12.16 -58.10
N THR A 6 22.64 -13.42 -57.83
CA THR A 6 21.75 -14.41 -57.20
C THR A 6 21.36 -13.95 -55.80
N ALA A 7 20.06 -13.75 -55.56
CA ALA A 7 19.51 -13.46 -54.25
C ALA A 7 19.81 -14.62 -53.28
N SER A 8 20.53 -14.34 -52.20
CA SER A 8 20.75 -15.28 -51.11
C SER A 8 19.45 -15.47 -50.32
N THR A 9 19.05 -16.73 -50.13
CA THR A 9 17.94 -17.12 -49.26
C THR A 9 18.17 -16.58 -47.84
N PRO A 10 17.20 -15.91 -47.20
CA PRO A 10 17.38 -15.43 -45.84
C PRO A 10 17.60 -16.62 -44.90
N ALA A 11 18.72 -16.62 -44.19
CA ALA A 11 19.04 -17.61 -43.18
C ALA A 11 17.93 -17.62 -42.12
N ARG A 12 17.32 -18.80 -41.88
CA ARG A 12 16.38 -19.01 -40.75
C ARG A 12 17.06 -18.55 -39.46
N THR A 13 16.59 -17.47 -38.88
CA THR A 13 16.94 -17.05 -37.52
C THR A 13 16.56 -18.19 -36.57
N LYS A 14 17.56 -18.74 -35.87
CA LYS A 14 17.33 -19.75 -34.83
C LYS A 14 16.35 -19.15 -33.81
N SER A 15 15.20 -19.81 -33.62
CA SER A 15 14.25 -19.49 -32.55
C SER A 15 15.00 -19.39 -31.23
N VAL A 16 15.10 -18.18 -30.68
CA VAL A 16 15.73 -17.94 -29.37
C VAL A 16 14.77 -18.52 -28.33
N LYS A 17 15.20 -19.58 -27.64
CA LYS A 17 14.44 -20.15 -26.51
C LYS A 17 14.24 -19.07 -25.45
N HIS A 18 13.00 -18.89 -25.01
CA HIS A 18 12.64 -17.94 -23.97
C HIS A 18 13.51 -18.14 -22.71
N PRO A 19 13.98 -17.08 -22.01
CA PRO A 19 14.87 -17.20 -20.84
C PRO A 19 14.41 -18.18 -19.75
N VAL A 20 13.10 -18.30 -19.57
CA VAL A 20 12.47 -19.27 -18.64
C VAL A 20 12.79 -20.72 -18.98
N ASP A 21 12.88 -21.04 -20.27
CA ASP A 21 13.10 -22.40 -20.79
C ASP A 21 14.60 -22.71 -21.04
N GLN A 22 15.49 -21.78 -20.72
CA GLN A 22 16.93 -21.97 -20.86
C GLN A 22 17.48 -22.77 -19.68
N VAL A 23 18.24 -23.83 -19.99
CA VAL A 23 19.01 -24.58 -18.99
C VAL A 23 20.35 -23.89 -18.82
N LEU A 24 20.63 -23.39 -17.60
CA LEU A 24 21.92 -22.79 -17.28
C LEU A 24 23.01 -23.88 -17.13
N PRO A 25 24.30 -23.54 -17.25
CA PRO A 25 25.38 -24.46 -16.90
C PRO A 25 25.23 -24.99 -15.48
N ILE A 26 25.60 -26.26 -15.26
CA ILE A 26 25.43 -26.97 -13.98
C ILE A 26 25.94 -26.16 -12.77
N PRO A 27 27.13 -25.50 -12.81
CA PRO A 27 27.58 -24.71 -11.66
C PRO A 27 26.66 -23.54 -11.32
N LYS A 28 26.09 -22.87 -12.33
CA LYS A 28 25.13 -21.79 -12.13
C LYS A 28 23.79 -22.31 -11.59
N LEU A 29 23.32 -23.45 -12.12
CA LEU A 29 22.12 -24.11 -11.57
C LEU A 29 22.31 -24.49 -10.10
N ALA A 30 23.49 -25.01 -9.74
CA ALA A 30 23.80 -25.38 -8.37
C ALA A 30 23.78 -24.15 -7.43
N VAL A 31 24.51 -23.09 -7.79
CA VAL A 31 24.60 -21.86 -6.98
C VAL A 31 23.22 -21.20 -6.82
N TYR A 32 22.51 -20.96 -7.91
CA TYR A 32 21.19 -20.32 -7.83
C TYR A 32 20.13 -21.25 -7.22
N GLY A 33 20.24 -22.56 -7.41
CA GLY A 33 19.37 -23.54 -6.76
C GLY A 33 19.52 -23.49 -5.24
N ILE A 34 20.76 -23.54 -4.74
CA ILE A 34 21.05 -23.38 -3.30
C ILE A 34 20.57 -22.02 -2.80
N GLN A 35 20.74 -20.96 -3.59
CA GLN A 35 20.24 -19.63 -3.25
C GLN A 35 18.73 -19.63 -2.98
N HIS A 36 17.94 -20.27 -3.86
CA HIS A 36 16.51 -20.43 -3.67
C HIS A 36 16.17 -21.26 -2.44
N VAL A 37 16.91 -22.34 -2.17
CA VAL A 37 16.72 -23.15 -0.95
C VAL A 37 16.99 -22.30 0.29
N LEU A 38 18.08 -21.54 0.35
CA LEU A 38 18.44 -20.73 1.51
C LEU A 38 17.42 -19.62 1.81
N ALA A 39 16.89 -18.97 0.78
CA ALA A 39 15.84 -17.95 0.95
C ALA A 39 14.51 -18.58 1.42
N PHE A 40 14.21 -19.79 0.96
CA PHE A 40 12.98 -20.51 1.27
C PHE A 40 13.02 -21.22 2.65
N TYR A 41 14.20 -21.69 3.07
CA TYR A 41 14.36 -22.66 4.14
C TYR A 41 13.71 -22.24 5.46
N ALA A 42 13.87 -20.96 5.84
CA ALA A 42 13.28 -20.44 7.07
C ALA A 42 11.75 -20.56 7.06
N GLY A 43 11.09 -20.19 5.96
CA GLY A 43 9.63 -20.30 5.84
C GLY A 43 9.16 -21.76 5.78
N ALA A 44 9.90 -22.62 5.09
CA ALA A 44 9.58 -24.04 4.95
C ALA A 44 9.48 -24.75 6.30
N VAL A 45 10.47 -24.55 7.18
CA VAL A 45 10.54 -25.27 8.44
C VAL A 45 9.59 -24.73 9.51
N VAL A 46 9.08 -23.51 9.36
CA VAL A 46 8.24 -22.86 10.38
C VAL A 46 6.91 -23.59 10.55
N VAL A 47 6.23 -23.98 9.46
CA VAL A 47 4.91 -24.63 9.57
C VAL A 47 4.95 -25.95 10.34
N PRO A 48 5.84 -26.91 10.00
CA PRO A 48 6.01 -28.13 10.79
C PRO A 48 6.26 -27.84 12.28
N ILE A 49 7.10 -26.86 12.60
CA ILE A 49 7.45 -26.54 13.99
C ILE A 49 6.27 -25.93 14.75
N LEU A 50 5.58 -24.95 14.16
CA LEU A 50 4.42 -24.32 14.80
C LEU A 50 3.30 -25.33 15.07
N LEU A 51 3.05 -26.22 14.10
CA LEU A 51 2.05 -27.27 14.27
C LEU A 51 2.47 -28.26 15.36
N ALA A 52 3.72 -28.73 15.33
CA ALA A 52 4.25 -29.68 16.31
C ALA A 52 4.21 -29.12 17.74
N SER A 53 4.61 -27.86 17.92
CA SER A 53 4.55 -27.12 19.19
C SER A 53 3.10 -27.04 19.70
N ALA A 54 2.17 -26.65 18.83
CA ALA A 54 0.77 -26.43 19.19
C ALA A 54 0.00 -27.72 19.55
N ILE A 55 0.36 -28.87 18.95
CA ILE A 55 -0.34 -30.14 19.18
C ILE A 55 0.43 -31.11 20.09
N GLY A 56 1.60 -30.69 20.60
CA GLY A 56 2.38 -31.43 21.58
C GLY A 56 3.12 -32.66 21.01
N LEU A 57 3.69 -32.55 19.80
CA LEU A 57 4.51 -33.62 19.23
C LEU A 57 5.89 -33.70 19.90
N THR A 58 6.46 -34.89 19.90
CA THR A 58 7.82 -35.14 20.35
C THR A 58 8.85 -34.60 19.35
N THR A 59 10.09 -34.42 19.81
CA THR A 59 11.20 -33.97 18.95
C THR A 59 11.45 -34.93 17.79
N GLU A 60 11.33 -36.24 17.99
CA GLU A 60 11.53 -37.23 16.93
C GLU A 60 10.47 -37.10 15.83
N GLU A 61 9.21 -36.90 16.23
CA GLU A 61 8.10 -36.70 15.30
C GLU A 61 8.26 -35.38 14.53
N LEU A 62 8.69 -34.29 15.19
CA LEU A 62 9.01 -33.03 14.53
C LEU A 62 10.14 -33.19 13.51
N ILE A 63 11.22 -33.90 13.85
CA ILE A 63 12.31 -34.19 12.91
C ILE A 63 11.76 -34.91 11.68
N HIS A 64 10.89 -35.91 11.87
CA HIS A 64 10.26 -36.60 10.76
C HIS A 64 9.43 -35.66 9.89
N LEU A 65 8.62 -34.77 10.49
CA LEU A 65 7.80 -33.80 9.76
C LEU A 65 8.64 -32.82 8.94
N ILE A 66 9.74 -32.30 9.50
CA ILE A 66 10.63 -31.38 8.77
C ILE A 66 11.25 -32.09 7.55
N ASN A 67 11.72 -33.32 7.72
CA ASN A 67 12.30 -34.09 6.63
C ASN A 67 11.27 -34.43 5.54
N ALA A 68 10.09 -34.89 5.96
CA ALA A 68 8.95 -35.20 5.09
C ALA A 68 8.50 -33.98 4.28
N ASP A 69 8.45 -32.82 4.92
CA ASP A 69 8.11 -31.58 4.26
C ASP A 69 9.17 -31.18 3.24
N LEU A 70 10.45 -31.05 3.63
CA LEU A 70 11.52 -30.69 2.69
C LEU A 70 11.60 -31.65 1.49
N PHE A 71 11.44 -32.95 1.73
CA PHE A 71 11.42 -33.96 0.69
C PHE A 71 10.26 -33.74 -0.29
N THR A 72 9.04 -33.60 0.22
CA THR A 72 7.85 -33.48 -0.61
C THR A 72 7.75 -32.11 -1.28
N CYS A 73 8.22 -31.06 -0.61
CA CYS A 73 8.38 -29.71 -1.12
C CYS A 73 9.32 -29.67 -2.34
N GLY A 74 10.39 -30.46 -2.30
CA GLY A 74 11.29 -30.65 -3.44
C GLY A 74 10.60 -31.31 -4.63
N ILE A 75 9.82 -32.36 -4.39
CA ILE A 75 9.00 -33.02 -5.42
C ILE A 75 7.97 -32.04 -6.02
N ALA A 76 7.23 -31.34 -5.16
CA ALA A 76 6.23 -30.35 -5.55
C ALA A 76 6.83 -29.25 -6.44
N SER A 77 7.98 -28.71 -6.04
CA SER A 77 8.69 -27.67 -6.79
C SER A 77 9.14 -28.14 -8.16
N ILE A 78 9.58 -29.40 -8.30
CA ILE A 78 9.92 -29.99 -9.60
C ILE A 78 8.65 -30.18 -10.45
N ILE A 79 7.56 -30.69 -9.88
CA ILE A 79 6.29 -30.87 -10.59
C ILE A 79 5.80 -29.53 -11.15
N GLN A 80 5.83 -28.46 -10.34
CA GLN A 80 5.34 -27.13 -10.74
C GLN A 80 6.24 -26.46 -11.79
N SER A 81 7.56 -26.50 -11.59
CA SER A 81 8.53 -25.80 -12.44
C SER A 81 8.88 -26.52 -13.74
N VAL A 82 8.98 -27.86 -13.73
CA VAL A 82 9.28 -28.65 -14.93
C VAL A 82 8.01 -28.92 -15.73
N GLY A 83 6.94 -29.28 -15.03
CA GLY A 83 5.61 -29.54 -15.57
C GLY A 83 5.53 -30.71 -16.55
N PHE A 84 4.56 -31.61 -16.35
CA PHE A 84 4.28 -32.71 -17.25
C PHE A 84 2.80 -32.73 -17.64
N TRP A 85 2.54 -32.99 -18.92
CA TRP A 85 1.17 -32.97 -19.47
C TRP A 85 0.43 -31.65 -19.17
N LYS A 86 -0.66 -31.69 -18.40
CA LYS A 86 -1.46 -30.52 -17.99
C LYS A 86 -1.25 -30.16 -16.51
N ILE A 87 -0.12 -30.53 -15.94
CA ILE A 87 0.25 -30.33 -14.54
C ILE A 87 1.57 -29.55 -14.52
N GLY A 88 1.61 -28.46 -13.77
CA GLY A 88 2.77 -27.59 -13.69
C GLY A 88 2.74 -26.46 -14.71
N VAL A 89 2.84 -25.22 -14.23
CA VAL A 89 2.75 -24.02 -15.08
C VAL A 89 4.04 -23.69 -15.82
N ARG A 90 5.16 -24.36 -15.49
CA ARG A 90 6.44 -24.19 -16.17
C ARG A 90 7.04 -22.79 -16.05
N LEU A 91 6.88 -22.20 -14.88
CA LEU A 91 7.47 -20.94 -14.44
C LEU A 91 8.44 -21.20 -13.28
N PRO A 92 9.37 -20.29 -12.94
CA PRO A 92 10.25 -20.42 -11.78
C PRO A 92 9.48 -20.19 -10.47
N LEU A 93 8.52 -21.06 -10.18
CA LEU A 93 7.69 -21.06 -8.98
C LEU A 93 8.14 -22.19 -8.07
N LEU A 94 8.68 -21.82 -6.91
CA LEU A 94 8.99 -22.77 -5.86
C LEU A 94 7.71 -23.05 -5.07
N GLN A 95 7.47 -24.32 -4.73
CA GLN A 95 6.32 -24.74 -3.95
C GLN A 95 6.73 -24.87 -2.50
N GLY A 96 5.85 -24.52 -1.57
CA GLY A 96 6.07 -24.66 -0.14
C GLY A 96 4.76 -24.85 0.60
N VAL A 97 4.86 -25.22 1.87
CA VAL A 97 3.68 -25.37 2.72
C VAL A 97 3.06 -24.01 2.97
N THR A 98 1.75 -23.92 2.78
CA THR A 98 1.03 -22.67 2.97
C THR A 98 0.87 -22.31 4.45
N PHE A 99 1.12 -21.05 4.80
CA PHE A 99 0.81 -20.52 6.12
C PHE A 99 -0.70 -20.49 6.41
N THR A 100 -1.53 -20.47 5.35
CA THR A 100 -3.00 -20.46 5.47
C THR A 100 -3.54 -21.70 6.21
N ALA A 101 -2.82 -22.81 6.13
CA ALA A 101 -3.23 -24.09 6.70
C ALA A 101 -2.91 -24.21 8.19
N VAL A 102 -2.02 -23.38 8.76
CA VAL A 102 -1.49 -23.57 10.12
C VAL A 102 -2.61 -23.56 11.17
N SER A 103 -3.38 -22.47 11.28
CA SER A 103 -4.44 -22.38 12.29
C SER A 103 -5.56 -23.42 12.08
N PRO A 104 -6.06 -23.65 10.85
CA PRO A 104 -7.02 -24.72 10.59
C PRO A 104 -6.50 -26.13 10.96
N MET A 105 -5.23 -26.44 10.68
CA MET A 105 -4.63 -27.73 11.04
C MET A 105 -4.55 -27.89 12.56
N ILE A 106 -4.13 -26.85 13.29
CA ILE A 106 -4.13 -26.85 14.76
C ILE A 106 -5.54 -27.10 15.28
N ALA A 107 -6.56 -26.42 14.75
CA ALA A 107 -7.95 -26.62 15.16
C ALA A 107 -8.45 -28.06 14.90
N ILE A 108 -8.12 -28.64 13.74
CA ILE A 108 -8.45 -30.04 13.40
C ILE A 108 -7.78 -31.01 14.38
N ALA A 109 -6.49 -30.83 14.64
CA ALA A 109 -5.74 -31.72 15.52
C ALA A 109 -6.21 -31.62 16.98
N MET A 110 -6.45 -30.41 17.48
CA MET A 110 -6.93 -30.19 18.85
C MET A 110 -8.34 -30.77 19.04
N ALA A 111 -9.22 -30.66 18.04
CA ALA A 111 -10.55 -31.28 18.08
C ALA A 111 -10.49 -32.82 18.12
N ALA A 112 -9.38 -33.42 17.64
CA ALA A 112 -9.13 -34.86 17.67
C ALA A 112 -8.31 -35.32 18.90
N GLY A 113 -8.02 -34.44 19.86
CA GLY A 113 -7.28 -34.78 21.08
C GLY A 113 -5.77 -34.48 21.03
N GLY A 114 -5.27 -33.86 19.95
CA GLY A 114 -3.87 -33.48 19.80
C GLY A 114 -2.94 -34.62 19.36
N GLY A 115 -1.63 -34.37 19.43
CA GLY A 115 -0.58 -35.34 19.12
C GLY A 115 -0.66 -35.95 17.72
N THR A 116 -0.17 -37.19 17.60
CA THR A 116 -0.16 -37.93 16.33
C THR A 116 -1.55 -38.35 15.86
N GLU A 117 -2.51 -38.51 16.76
CA GLU A 117 -3.89 -38.80 16.37
C GLU A 117 -4.51 -37.64 15.59
N GLY A 118 -4.22 -36.39 16.01
CA GLY A 118 -4.61 -35.19 15.28
C GLY A 118 -4.02 -35.13 13.87
N LEU A 119 -2.76 -35.55 13.70
CA LEU A 119 -2.10 -35.60 12.38
C LEU A 119 -2.83 -36.52 11.39
N LEU A 120 -3.39 -37.65 11.85
CA LEU A 120 -4.11 -38.58 10.97
C LEU A 120 -5.35 -37.94 10.33
N TYR A 121 -6.06 -37.09 11.07
CA TYR A 121 -7.20 -36.34 10.56
C TYR A 121 -6.77 -35.20 9.63
N ILE A 122 -5.65 -34.54 9.93
CA ILE A 122 -5.04 -33.56 9.03
C ILE A 122 -4.70 -34.22 7.70
N TYR A 123 -3.90 -35.29 7.69
CA TYR A 123 -3.50 -35.97 6.45
C TYR A 123 -4.70 -36.49 5.65
N GLY A 124 -5.71 -37.05 6.31
CA GLY A 124 -6.94 -37.48 5.63
C GLY A 124 -7.65 -36.31 4.94
N ALA A 125 -7.75 -35.16 5.61
CA ALA A 125 -8.33 -33.96 5.04
C ALA A 125 -7.48 -33.35 3.91
N VAL A 126 -6.15 -33.31 4.08
CA VAL A 126 -5.17 -32.80 3.08
C VAL A 126 -5.23 -33.62 1.80
N ILE A 127 -5.28 -34.95 1.88
CA ILE A 127 -5.40 -35.86 0.72
C ILE A 127 -6.65 -35.52 -0.09
N ILE A 128 -7.81 -35.41 0.57
CA ILE A 128 -9.07 -35.13 -0.12
C ILE A 128 -9.10 -33.71 -0.67
N ALA A 129 -8.59 -32.72 0.07
CA ALA A 129 -8.51 -31.34 -0.40
C ALA A 129 -7.58 -31.21 -1.61
N GLY A 130 -6.44 -31.92 -1.63
CA GLY A 130 -5.54 -31.96 -2.79
C GLY A 130 -6.20 -32.55 -4.04
N LEU A 131 -6.91 -33.68 -3.89
CA LEU A 131 -7.69 -34.27 -4.99
C LEU A 131 -8.79 -33.33 -5.47
N PHE A 132 -9.53 -32.71 -4.54
CA PHE A 132 -10.56 -31.72 -4.86
C PHE A 132 -9.98 -30.58 -5.71
N THR A 133 -8.88 -29.98 -5.27
CA THR A 133 -8.21 -28.88 -5.98
C THR A 133 -7.73 -29.32 -7.36
N PHE A 134 -7.16 -30.51 -7.48
CA PHE A 134 -6.71 -31.06 -8.77
C PHE A 134 -7.85 -31.13 -9.80
N PHE A 135 -9.02 -31.64 -9.39
CA PHE A 135 -10.17 -31.76 -10.28
C PHE A 135 -10.90 -30.42 -10.50
N MET A 136 -10.88 -29.53 -9.50
CA MET A 136 -11.55 -28.24 -9.55
C MET A 136 -10.74 -27.16 -10.30
N ALA A 137 -9.43 -27.31 -10.41
CA ALA A 137 -8.50 -26.38 -11.07
C ALA A 137 -8.99 -25.77 -12.42
N PRO A 138 -9.50 -26.53 -13.42
CA PRO A 138 -9.97 -25.94 -14.68
C PRO A 138 -11.22 -25.07 -14.53
N TYR A 139 -12.05 -25.34 -13.53
CA TYR A 139 -13.22 -24.53 -13.22
C TYR A 139 -12.81 -23.29 -12.44
N PHE A 140 -11.89 -23.44 -11.48
CA PHE A 140 -11.36 -22.36 -10.66
C PHE A 140 -10.74 -21.23 -11.51
N ALA A 141 -10.09 -21.56 -12.63
CA ALA A 141 -9.59 -20.56 -13.57
C ALA A 141 -10.66 -19.59 -14.10
N ARG A 142 -11.94 -19.98 -14.12
CA ARG A 142 -13.07 -19.09 -14.46
C ARG A 142 -13.59 -18.31 -13.25
N LEU A 143 -13.32 -18.80 -12.04
CA LEU A 143 -13.73 -18.17 -10.79
C LEU A 143 -12.78 -17.05 -10.35
N ILE A 144 -11.61 -16.87 -10.99
CA ILE A 144 -10.63 -15.81 -10.66
C ILE A 144 -11.29 -14.42 -10.56
N ARG A 145 -12.30 -14.13 -11.39
CA ARG A 145 -13.04 -12.85 -11.35
C ARG A 145 -13.70 -12.54 -10.00
N PHE A 146 -13.98 -13.56 -9.19
CA PHE A 146 -14.62 -13.43 -7.87
C PHE A 146 -13.61 -13.13 -6.75
N PHE A 147 -12.31 -13.08 -7.06
CA PHE A 147 -11.24 -12.82 -6.09
C PHE A 147 -10.43 -11.57 -6.47
N PRO A 148 -11.05 -10.38 -6.47
CA PRO A 148 -10.36 -9.11 -6.70
C PRO A 148 -9.34 -8.80 -5.59
N PRO A 149 -8.45 -7.80 -5.77
CA PRO A 149 -7.44 -7.41 -4.79
C PRO A 149 -7.97 -7.15 -3.37
N VAL A 150 -9.24 -6.73 -3.24
CA VAL A 150 -9.90 -6.56 -1.93
C VAL A 150 -10.02 -7.88 -1.17
N VAL A 151 -10.36 -8.98 -1.83
CA VAL A 151 -10.44 -10.30 -1.18
C VAL A 151 -9.04 -10.83 -0.91
N THR A 152 -8.17 -10.81 -1.92
CA THR A 152 -6.83 -11.42 -1.82
C THR A 152 -5.97 -10.71 -0.77
N GLY A 153 -5.97 -9.36 -0.78
CA GLY A 153 -5.24 -8.54 0.18
C GLY A 153 -5.76 -8.72 1.60
N THR A 154 -7.09 -8.73 1.81
CA THR A 154 -7.69 -8.98 3.12
C THR A 154 -7.30 -10.34 3.68
N VAL A 155 -7.34 -11.39 2.86
CA VAL A 155 -6.96 -12.74 3.27
C VAL A 155 -5.48 -12.81 3.68
N ILE A 156 -4.57 -12.28 2.87
CA ILE A 156 -3.13 -12.24 3.18
C ILE A 156 -2.85 -11.47 4.48
N THR A 157 -3.51 -10.32 4.67
CA THR A 157 -3.41 -9.56 5.91
C THR A 157 -3.89 -10.36 7.12
N ILE A 158 -5.01 -11.06 6.99
CA ILE A 158 -5.54 -11.92 8.06
C ILE A 158 -4.56 -13.04 8.40
N ILE A 159 -3.96 -13.70 7.40
CA ILE A 159 -2.98 -14.78 7.62
C ILE A 159 -1.80 -14.27 8.44
N GLY A 160 -1.22 -13.13 8.05
CA GLY A 160 -0.09 -12.55 8.76
C GLY A 160 -0.43 -12.17 10.21
N ILE A 161 -1.57 -11.50 10.45
CA ILE A 161 -1.94 -11.05 11.80
C ILE A 161 -2.40 -12.23 12.68
N ALA A 162 -3.17 -13.18 12.14
CA ALA A 162 -3.73 -14.30 12.90
C ALA A 162 -2.67 -15.32 13.36
N LEU A 163 -1.48 -15.32 12.75
CA LEU A 163 -0.35 -16.18 13.16
C LEU A 163 0.59 -15.51 14.18
N LEU A 164 0.48 -14.20 14.40
CA LEU A 164 1.28 -13.51 15.42
C LEU A 164 1.10 -14.08 16.84
N PRO A 165 -0.11 -14.46 17.30
CA PRO A 165 -0.27 -15.08 18.61
C PRO A 165 0.49 -16.40 18.77
N VAL A 166 0.56 -17.21 17.70
CA VAL A 166 1.32 -18.47 17.71
C VAL A 166 2.82 -18.18 17.82
N ALA A 167 3.33 -17.22 17.04
CA ALA A 167 4.73 -16.79 17.12
C ALA A 167 5.07 -16.16 18.48
N ALA A 168 4.13 -15.41 19.07
CA ALA A 168 4.29 -14.80 20.39
C ALA A 168 4.34 -15.86 21.51
N LEU A 169 3.56 -16.95 21.38
CA LEU A 169 3.60 -18.08 22.32
C LEU A 169 4.99 -18.75 22.32
N ASP A 170 5.58 -18.99 21.15
CA ASP A 170 6.94 -19.53 21.06
C ASP A 170 7.99 -18.54 21.58
N ALA A 171 7.81 -17.23 21.35
CA ALA A 171 8.70 -16.18 21.83
C ALA A 171 8.83 -16.15 23.37
N VAL A 172 7.79 -16.57 24.10
CA VAL A 172 7.78 -16.64 25.57
C VAL A 172 8.17 -18.02 26.12
N GLY A 173 8.62 -18.95 25.27
CA GLY A 173 9.11 -20.27 25.70
C GLY A 173 8.44 -21.46 25.02
N GLY A 174 7.28 -21.26 24.39
CA GLY A 174 6.53 -22.31 23.68
C GLY A 174 6.01 -23.44 24.58
N GLY A 175 5.34 -24.42 23.97
CA GLY A 175 4.88 -25.65 24.63
C GLY A 175 3.83 -25.46 25.73
N ALA A 176 3.77 -26.41 26.67
CA ALA A 176 2.71 -26.49 27.69
C ALA A 176 2.85 -25.48 28.85
N ASN A 177 4.06 -24.95 29.10
CA ASN A 177 4.35 -24.02 30.19
C ASN A 177 5.12 -22.78 29.66
N PRO A 178 4.45 -21.88 28.92
CA PRO A 178 5.06 -20.62 28.52
C PRO A 178 5.41 -19.77 29.75
N ASP A 179 6.55 -19.06 29.69
CA ASP A 179 6.96 -18.11 30.74
C ASP A 179 7.15 -16.71 30.15
N PRO A 180 6.07 -15.90 30.09
CA PRO A 180 6.11 -14.51 29.61
C PRO A 180 6.97 -13.59 30.49
N THR A 181 7.29 -14.00 31.72
CA THR A 181 8.07 -13.19 32.66
C THR A 181 9.58 -13.45 32.55
N SER A 182 9.97 -14.49 31.82
CA SER A 182 11.36 -14.83 31.56
C SER A 182 12.05 -13.76 30.71
N THR A 183 12.91 -12.97 31.35
CA THR A 183 13.79 -11.99 30.69
C THR A 183 14.70 -12.66 29.66
N LYS A 184 15.03 -13.93 29.87
CA LYS A 184 15.85 -14.74 28.99
C LYS A 184 15.13 -15.12 27.70
N ASN A 185 13.89 -15.57 27.77
CA ASN A 185 13.08 -15.87 26.57
C ASN A 185 12.87 -14.60 25.76
N LEU A 186 12.55 -13.50 26.44
CA LEU A 186 12.42 -12.18 25.82
C LEU A 186 13.73 -11.74 25.13
N ALA A 187 14.88 -11.92 25.78
CA ALA A 187 16.18 -11.58 25.20
C ALA A 187 16.50 -12.41 23.95
N TYR A 188 16.19 -13.70 23.94
CA TYR A 188 16.36 -14.54 22.75
C TYR A 188 15.45 -14.13 21.60
N ALA A 189 14.16 -13.89 21.87
CA ALA A 189 13.20 -13.49 20.84
C ALA A 189 13.54 -12.11 20.26
N LEU A 190 13.72 -11.09 21.11
CA LEU A 190 14.07 -9.74 20.67
C LEU A 190 15.48 -9.68 20.09
N GLY A 191 16.43 -10.43 20.63
CA GLY A 191 17.79 -10.52 20.09
C GLY A 191 17.79 -11.12 18.69
N THR A 192 17.05 -12.19 18.46
CA THR A 192 16.91 -12.81 17.13
C THR A 192 16.27 -11.84 16.15
N LEU A 193 15.16 -11.20 16.53
CA LEU A 193 14.51 -10.17 15.72
C LEU A 193 15.46 -9.00 15.39
N PHE A 194 16.21 -8.53 16.38
CA PHE A 194 17.21 -7.47 16.21
C PHE A 194 18.28 -7.88 15.20
N VAL A 195 18.81 -9.10 15.28
CA VAL A 195 19.79 -9.60 14.30
C VAL A 195 19.20 -9.65 12.90
N ILE A 196 17.96 -10.12 12.74
CA ILE A 196 17.28 -10.15 11.43
C ILE A 196 17.19 -8.75 10.84
N VAL A 197 16.67 -7.79 11.62
CA VAL A 197 16.52 -6.39 11.20
C VAL A 197 17.88 -5.75 10.92
N LEU A 198 18.90 -6.04 11.73
CA LEU A 198 20.26 -5.53 11.53
C LEU A 198 20.88 -6.05 10.22
N ILE A 199 20.71 -7.34 9.92
CA ILE A 199 21.17 -7.93 8.66
C ILE A 199 20.43 -7.29 7.48
N GLN A 200 19.11 -7.11 7.57
CA GLN A 200 18.33 -6.44 6.52
C GLN A 200 18.68 -4.96 6.34
N ARG A 201 19.09 -4.28 7.41
CA ARG A 201 19.54 -2.87 7.36
C ARG A 201 20.92 -2.74 6.71
N ILE A 202 21.85 -3.62 7.06
CA ILE A 202 23.26 -3.54 6.61
C ILE A 202 23.43 -4.11 5.20
N PHE A 203 22.82 -5.26 4.92
CA PHE A 203 23.02 -5.99 3.68
C PHE A 203 21.86 -5.79 2.71
N LYS A 204 22.16 -5.83 1.41
CA LYS A 204 21.20 -5.65 0.31
C LYS A 204 21.12 -6.90 -0.57
N GLY A 205 20.07 -7.00 -1.37
CA GLY A 205 19.88 -8.10 -2.33
C GLY A 205 19.68 -9.45 -1.64
N PHE A 206 20.37 -10.49 -2.11
CA PHE A 206 20.20 -11.86 -1.61
C PHE A 206 20.42 -11.99 -0.10
N LEU A 207 21.44 -11.32 0.45
CA LEU A 207 21.78 -11.50 1.86
C LEU A 207 20.68 -10.95 2.80
N ALA A 208 19.90 -9.96 2.34
CA ALA A 208 18.69 -9.52 3.04
C ALA A 208 17.56 -10.56 2.99
N THR A 209 17.45 -11.35 1.91
CA THR A 209 16.44 -12.42 1.79
C THR A 209 16.73 -13.63 2.71
N VAL A 210 17.99 -13.88 3.06
CA VAL A 210 18.40 -14.95 3.98
C VAL A 210 18.51 -14.46 5.43
N ALA A 211 18.16 -13.21 5.71
CA ALA A 211 18.31 -12.61 7.04
C ALA A 211 17.57 -13.37 8.13
N VAL A 212 16.39 -13.92 7.84
CA VAL A 212 15.63 -14.73 8.80
C VAL A 212 16.38 -16.01 9.15
N LEU A 213 16.87 -16.74 8.15
CA LEU A 213 17.67 -17.95 8.36
C LEU A 213 18.96 -17.64 9.14
N ALA A 214 19.66 -16.56 8.77
CA ALA A 214 20.86 -16.13 9.46
C ALA A 214 20.57 -15.74 10.92
N GLY A 215 19.46 -15.06 11.18
CA GLY A 215 18.98 -14.73 12.52
C GLY A 215 18.73 -15.99 13.36
N LEU A 216 18.04 -16.99 12.81
CA LEU A 216 17.82 -18.28 13.48
C LEU A 216 19.14 -18.98 13.82
N VAL A 217 20.09 -19.02 12.89
CA VAL A 217 21.41 -19.63 13.10
C VAL A 217 22.19 -18.89 14.19
N ILE A 218 22.25 -17.57 14.14
CA ILE A 218 22.99 -16.75 15.12
C ILE A 218 22.32 -16.84 16.50
N GLY A 219 20.99 -16.71 16.58
CA GLY A 219 20.24 -16.82 17.83
C GLY A 219 20.41 -18.19 18.49
N THR A 220 20.36 -19.26 17.69
CA THR A 220 20.59 -20.63 18.19
C THR A 220 22.04 -20.83 18.64
N ALA A 221 23.02 -20.27 17.93
CA ALA A 221 24.42 -20.34 18.33
C ALA A 221 24.66 -19.64 19.68
N VAL A 222 24.05 -18.46 19.89
CA VAL A 222 24.10 -17.76 21.18
C VAL A 222 23.47 -18.60 22.28
N ALA A 223 22.29 -19.18 22.03
CA ALA A 223 21.63 -20.08 22.98
C ALA A 223 22.47 -21.32 23.31
N PHE A 224 23.20 -21.88 22.34
CA PHE A 224 24.11 -22.99 22.57
C PHE A 224 25.28 -22.61 23.49
N PHE A 225 25.92 -21.47 23.26
CA PHE A 225 27.03 -21.00 24.12
C PHE A 225 26.59 -20.66 25.55
N LEU A 226 25.33 -20.27 25.73
CA LEU A 226 24.72 -20.03 27.04
C LEU A 226 24.19 -21.31 27.72
N GLY A 227 24.23 -22.46 27.03
CA GLY A 227 23.84 -23.76 27.56
C GLY A 227 22.36 -24.12 27.40
N ASP A 228 21.60 -23.36 26.59
CA ASP A 228 20.15 -23.49 26.43
C ASP A 228 19.70 -24.22 25.16
N ALA A 229 20.62 -24.41 24.22
CA ALA A 229 20.40 -25.28 23.08
C ALA A 229 21.25 -26.55 23.24
N SER A 230 20.68 -27.71 22.92
CA SER A 230 21.41 -28.98 22.91
C SER A 230 21.32 -29.63 21.53
N PHE A 231 22.46 -30.18 21.10
CA PHE A 231 22.59 -30.92 19.84
C PHE A 231 22.71 -32.43 20.07
N SER A 232 22.25 -32.93 21.23
CA SER A 232 22.27 -34.37 21.55
C SER A 232 21.50 -35.18 20.51
N SER A 233 20.34 -34.69 20.08
CA SER A 233 19.49 -35.28 19.03
C SER A 233 20.22 -35.45 17.69
N LEU A 234 21.22 -34.62 17.36
CA LEU A 234 22.00 -34.76 16.12
C LEU A 234 22.89 -36.00 16.16
N SER A 235 23.38 -36.40 17.34
CA SER A 235 24.24 -37.57 17.48
C SER A 235 23.46 -38.87 17.30
N GLU A 236 22.21 -38.90 17.76
CA GLU A 236 21.30 -40.04 17.70
C GLU A 236 20.62 -40.19 16.32
N SER A 237 20.51 -39.10 15.57
CA SER A 237 19.85 -39.09 14.25
C SER A 237 20.66 -39.81 13.16
N ALA A 238 19.96 -40.62 12.36
CA ALA A 238 20.54 -41.34 11.23
C ALA A 238 21.08 -40.39 10.13
N TRP A 239 22.08 -40.86 9.39
CA TRP A 239 22.66 -40.12 8.25
C TRP A 239 21.76 -40.10 7.02
N PHE A 240 20.92 -41.13 6.86
CA PHE A 240 20.00 -41.28 5.75
C PHE A 240 18.66 -41.78 6.26
N GLY A 241 17.58 -41.18 5.79
CA GLY A 241 16.21 -41.56 6.12
C GLY A 241 15.29 -41.21 4.96
N VAL A 242 14.31 -42.07 4.68
CA VAL A 242 13.31 -41.81 3.65
C VAL A 242 11.95 -41.75 4.33
N THR A 243 11.18 -40.72 4.01
CA THR A 243 9.80 -40.60 4.45
C THR A 243 8.96 -41.69 3.81
N THR A 244 8.53 -42.67 4.59
CA THR A 244 7.64 -43.72 4.12
C THR A 244 6.20 -43.20 4.08
N PRO A 245 5.39 -43.62 3.10
CA PRO A 245 3.97 -43.29 3.08
C PRO A 245 3.28 -43.70 4.39
N PHE A 246 2.41 -42.83 4.91
CA PHE A 246 1.59 -43.10 6.12
C PHE A 246 2.40 -43.50 7.37
N TYR A 247 3.52 -42.82 7.61
CA TYR A 247 4.43 -43.10 8.72
C TYR A 247 3.72 -43.07 10.08
N PHE A 248 2.85 -42.09 10.30
CA PHE A 248 2.08 -41.94 11.54
C PHE A 248 0.86 -42.88 11.64
N GLY A 249 0.53 -43.61 10.57
CA GLY A 249 -0.62 -44.48 10.47
C GLY A 249 -1.56 -44.14 9.31
N ILE A 250 -2.63 -44.94 9.16
CA ILE A 250 -3.61 -44.77 8.10
C ILE A 250 -4.44 -43.48 8.34
N PRO A 251 -4.58 -42.59 7.34
CA PRO A 251 -5.34 -41.36 7.48
C PRO A 251 -6.79 -41.59 7.90
N LYS A 252 -7.29 -40.71 8.79
CA LYS A 252 -8.69 -40.70 9.23
C LYS A 252 -9.46 -39.58 8.53
N PHE A 253 -10.71 -39.84 8.18
CA PHE A 253 -11.51 -38.89 7.40
C PHE A 253 -12.62 -38.29 8.26
N SER A 254 -12.53 -36.98 8.51
CA SER A 254 -13.59 -36.18 9.13
C SER A 254 -14.15 -35.20 8.12
N ALA A 255 -15.48 -35.16 7.98
CA ALA A 255 -16.13 -34.25 7.04
C ALA A 255 -15.82 -32.77 7.35
N ALA A 256 -15.83 -32.40 8.62
CA ALA A 256 -15.51 -31.03 9.05
C ALA A 256 -14.05 -30.65 8.73
N ALA A 257 -13.11 -31.57 8.96
CA ALA A 257 -11.69 -31.37 8.62
C ALA A 257 -11.48 -31.25 7.10
N ILE A 258 -12.14 -32.11 6.32
CA ILE A 258 -12.10 -32.08 4.85
C ILE A 258 -12.63 -30.75 4.33
N ILE A 259 -13.78 -30.28 4.81
CA ILE A 259 -14.37 -29.01 4.38
C ILE A 259 -13.43 -27.85 4.74
N SER A 260 -12.86 -27.85 5.94
CA SER A 260 -11.90 -26.84 6.37
C SER A 260 -10.68 -26.79 5.45
N MET A 261 -10.08 -27.94 5.13
CA MET A 261 -8.94 -28.02 4.19
C MET A 261 -9.32 -27.67 2.75
N ILE A 262 -10.56 -27.93 2.30
CA ILE A 262 -11.05 -27.45 1.01
C ILE A 262 -11.10 -25.92 0.98
N VAL A 263 -11.60 -25.28 2.04
CA VAL A 263 -11.62 -23.81 2.13
C VAL A 263 -10.20 -23.25 2.09
N VAL A 264 -9.28 -23.84 2.85
CA VAL A 264 -7.85 -23.51 2.79
C VAL A 264 -7.34 -23.63 1.35
N MET A 265 -7.61 -24.73 0.66
CA MET A 265 -7.14 -24.90 -0.70
C MET A 265 -7.76 -23.89 -1.69
N LEU A 266 -9.03 -23.51 -1.51
CA LEU A 266 -9.65 -22.45 -2.31
C LEU A 266 -8.94 -21.10 -2.11
N ILE A 267 -8.53 -20.78 -0.88
CA ILE A 267 -7.75 -19.60 -0.57
C ILE A 267 -6.36 -19.67 -1.22
N THR A 268 -5.65 -20.79 -1.08
CA THR A 268 -4.33 -20.98 -1.71
C THR A 268 -4.40 -20.91 -3.24
N ALA A 269 -5.52 -21.31 -3.84
CA ALA A 269 -5.69 -21.23 -5.28
C ALA A 269 -5.74 -19.77 -5.77
N VAL A 270 -6.27 -18.85 -4.95
CA VAL A 270 -6.22 -17.41 -5.21
C VAL A 270 -4.78 -16.89 -5.11
N GLU A 271 -4.07 -17.29 -4.06
CA GLU A 271 -2.66 -16.93 -3.82
C GLU A 271 -1.77 -17.38 -4.98
N THR A 272 -1.83 -18.66 -5.34
CA THR A 272 -1.07 -19.21 -6.48
C THR A 272 -1.44 -18.53 -7.80
N THR A 273 -2.71 -18.16 -8.00
CA THR A 273 -3.09 -17.39 -9.20
C THR A 273 -2.33 -16.07 -9.26
N GLY A 274 -2.25 -15.35 -8.14
CA GLY A 274 -1.46 -14.11 -8.01
C GLY A 274 0.01 -14.33 -8.32
N ASP A 275 0.63 -15.36 -7.75
CA ASP A 275 2.05 -15.69 -7.96
C ASP A 275 2.36 -16.08 -9.41
N VAL A 276 1.44 -16.79 -10.05
CA VAL A 276 1.56 -17.18 -11.46
C VAL A 276 1.54 -15.95 -12.37
N PHE A 277 0.64 -14.97 -12.12
CA PHE A 277 0.63 -13.72 -12.87
C PHE A 277 1.86 -12.84 -12.57
N ALA A 278 2.21 -12.66 -11.30
CA ALA A 278 3.36 -11.86 -10.89
C ALA A 278 4.67 -12.44 -11.47
N THR A 279 4.83 -13.75 -11.42
CA THR A 279 5.99 -14.42 -12.03
C THR A 279 5.97 -14.30 -13.54
N GLY A 280 4.80 -14.43 -14.18
CA GLY A 280 4.62 -14.22 -15.62
C GLY A 280 5.10 -12.84 -16.06
N GLU A 281 4.73 -11.79 -15.32
CA GLU A 281 5.18 -10.42 -15.52
C GLU A 281 6.69 -10.28 -15.34
N ILE A 282 7.25 -10.78 -14.23
CA ILE A 282 8.69 -10.72 -13.93
C ILE A 282 9.52 -11.40 -15.02
N VAL A 283 9.05 -12.56 -15.51
CA VAL A 283 9.78 -13.32 -16.53
C VAL A 283 9.44 -12.89 -17.95
N GLU A 284 8.52 -11.93 -18.13
CA GLU A 284 8.04 -11.41 -19.41
C GLU A 284 7.38 -12.48 -20.30
N LYS A 285 6.65 -13.42 -19.69
CA LYS A 285 5.90 -14.47 -20.39
C LYS A 285 4.40 -14.26 -20.20
N ARG A 286 3.64 -14.26 -21.30
CA ARG A 286 2.18 -14.17 -21.26
C ARG A 286 1.60 -15.39 -20.52
N VAL A 287 0.78 -15.11 -19.51
CA VAL A 287 0.08 -16.10 -18.68
C VAL A 287 -1.42 -15.97 -18.91
N GLY A 288 -2.12 -17.10 -19.03
CA GLY A 288 -3.58 -17.15 -19.18
C GLY A 288 -4.26 -18.12 -18.21
N GLY A 289 -5.59 -18.26 -18.32
CA GLY A 289 -6.37 -19.14 -17.44
C GLY A 289 -5.98 -20.63 -17.53
N GLU A 290 -5.49 -21.10 -18.68
CA GLU A 290 -4.97 -22.47 -18.78
C GLU A 290 -3.69 -22.67 -17.96
N ASP A 291 -2.82 -21.66 -17.89
CA ASP A 291 -1.58 -21.72 -17.13
C ASP A 291 -1.88 -21.73 -15.63
N VAL A 292 -2.87 -20.94 -15.19
CA VAL A 292 -3.40 -21.02 -13.83
C VAL A 292 -3.97 -22.40 -13.54
N ALA A 293 -4.78 -22.97 -14.42
CA ALA A 293 -5.32 -24.32 -14.22
C ALA A 293 -4.23 -25.41 -14.14
N ARG A 294 -3.10 -25.24 -14.86
CA ARG A 294 -1.94 -26.14 -14.74
C ARG A 294 -1.20 -25.95 -13.41
N ALA A 295 -1.10 -24.71 -12.92
CA ALA A 295 -0.51 -24.39 -11.62
C ALA A 295 -1.31 -25.04 -10.49
N LEU A 296 -2.63 -24.82 -10.46
CA LEU A 296 -3.53 -25.35 -9.44
C LEU A 296 -3.60 -26.89 -9.44
N ARG A 297 -3.44 -27.52 -10.61
CA ARG A 297 -3.28 -28.99 -10.68
C ARG A 297 -1.98 -29.46 -10.04
N ALA A 298 -0.89 -28.71 -10.20
CA ALA A 298 0.34 -29.06 -9.51
C ALA A 298 0.18 -28.89 -8.00
N ASP A 299 -0.44 -27.80 -7.53
CA ASP A 299 -0.69 -27.58 -6.10
C ASP A 299 -1.55 -28.71 -5.50
N GLY A 300 -2.65 -29.07 -6.18
CA GLY A 300 -3.53 -30.15 -5.75
C GLY A 300 -2.83 -31.52 -5.73
N LEU A 301 -2.03 -31.82 -6.75
CA LEU A 301 -1.23 -33.05 -6.80
C LEU A 301 -0.14 -33.05 -5.71
N ALA A 302 0.56 -31.94 -5.53
CA ALA A 302 1.59 -31.78 -4.50
C ALA A 302 0.98 -31.96 -3.10
N THR A 303 -0.17 -31.35 -2.85
CA THR A 303 -0.93 -31.47 -1.61
C THR A 303 -1.38 -32.92 -1.36
N PHE A 304 -1.87 -33.62 -2.38
CA PHE A 304 -2.20 -35.04 -2.30
C PHE A 304 -0.98 -35.89 -1.94
N ILE A 305 0.15 -35.69 -2.64
CA ILE A 305 1.41 -36.38 -2.36
C ILE A 305 1.90 -36.04 -0.95
N GLY A 306 1.76 -34.78 -0.54
CA GLY A 306 2.03 -34.29 0.82
C GLY A 306 1.31 -35.11 1.86
N GLY A 307 -0.03 -35.19 1.80
CA GLY A 307 -0.79 -35.97 2.77
C GLY A 307 -0.44 -37.47 2.77
N VAL A 308 -0.02 -38.05 1.64
CA VAL A 308 0.46 -39.45 1.58
C VAL A 308 1.84 -39.60 2.21
N LEU A 309 2.73 -38.64 2.00
CA LEU A 309 4.10 -38.60 2.51
C LEU A 309 4.23 -37.79 3.80
N ASN A 310 3.17 -37.70 4.61
CA ASN A 310 3.19 -37.08 5.95
C ASN A 310 3.57 -35.58 5.98
N SER A 311 3.25 -34.85 4.91
CA SER A 311 3.40 -33.40 4.80
C SER A 311 2.04 -32.68 4.67
N PHE A 312 2.07 -31.40 4.35
CA PHE A 312 0.99 -30.43 4.51
C PHE A 312 0.51 -29.88 3.16
N PRO A 313 -0.53 -29.01 3.13
CA PRO A 313 -0.98 -28.35 1.91
C PRO A 313 0.07 -27.46 1.26
N TYR A 314 0.23 -27.59 -0.05
CA TYR A 314 1.23 -26.87 -0.84
C TYR A 314 0.62 -25.75 -1.68
N THR A 315 1.38 -24.66 -1.83
CA THR A 315 1.09 -23.51 -2.68
C THR A 315 2.38 -22.96 -3.28
N CYS A 316 2.28 -22.05 -4.25
CA CYS A 316 3.43 -21.25 -4.69
C CYS A 316 3.91 -20.34 -3.56
N PHE A 317 5.24 -20.27 -3.38
CA PHE A 317 5.84 -19.48 -2.31
C PHE A 317 6.20 -18.07 -2.82
N ALA A 318 5.43 -17.06 -2.42
CA ALA A 318 5.49 -15.69 -2.92
C ALA A 318 6.85 -15.00 -2.67
N GLU A 319 7.54 -15.31 -1.58
CA GLU A 319 8.86 -14.77 -1.25
C GLU A 319 9.90 -15.14 -2.31
N ASN A 320 9.79 -16.36 -2.85
CA ASN A 320 10.68 -16.84 -3.89
C ASN A 320 10.40 -16.16 -5.25
N VAL A 321 9.17 -15.70 -5.50
CA VAL A 321 8.84 -14.84 -6.65
C VAL A 321 9.60 -13.51 -6.54
N GLY A 322 9.64 -12.93 -5.34
CA GLY A 322 10.44 -11.74 -5.03
C GLY A 322 11.94 -11.95 -5.31
N LEU A 323 12.48 -13.12 -4.97
CA LEU A 323 13.88 -13.46 -5.26
C LEU A 323 14.17 -13.52 -6.77
N VAL A 324 13.25 -14.05 -7.59
CA VAL A 324 13.40 -14.05 -9.05
C VAL A 324 13.47 -12.62 -9.59
N ARG A 325 12.65 -11.71 -9.05
CA ARG A 325 12.67 -10.29 -9.41
C ARG A 325 14.00 -9.62 -9.08
N LEU A 326 14.55 -9.90 -7.90
CA LEU A 326 15.81 -9.31 -7.42
C LEU A 326 17.04 -9.87 -8.16
N THR A 327 17.09 -11.18 -8.37
CA THR A 327 18.23 -11.86 -9.01
C THR A 327 18.23 -11.75 -10.53
N ARG A 328 17.06 -11.49 -11.13
CA ARG A 328 16.82 -11.51 -12.59
C ARG A 328 17.12 -12.86 -13.24
N VAL A 329 17.25 -13.93 -12.46
CA VAL A 329 17.47 -15.30 -12.97
C VAL A 329 16.12 -15.94 -13.25
N LYS A 330 15.66 -15.85 -14.50
CA LYS A 330 14.31 -16.25 -14.93
C LYS A 330 14.13 -17.76 -15.18
N SER A 331 15.22 -18.54 -15.18
CA SER A 331 15.19 -19.96 -15.59
C SER A 331 14.41 -20.84 -14.62
N ARG A 332 13.41 -21.58 -15.12
CA ARG A 332 12.63 -22.52 -14.30
C ARG A 332 13.46 -23.71 -13.78
N TYR A 333 14.55 -24.04 -14.47
CA TYR A 333 15.43 -25.16 -14.09
C TYR A 333 16.28 -24.84 -12.86
N VAL A 334 16.43 -23.56 -12.50
CA VAL A 334 17.03 -23.16 -11.22
C VAL A 334 16.14 -23.61 -10.07
N VAL A 335 14.83 -23.41 -10.18
CA VAL A 335 13.86 -23.89 -9.17
C VAL A 335 13.78 -25.42 -9.16
N ALA A 336 13.86 -26.07 -10.32
CA ALA A 336 13.96 -27.53 -10.37
C ALA A 336 15.22 -28.05 -9.65
N ALA A 337 16.37 -27.38 -9.82
CA ALA A 337 17.59 -27.70 -9.09
C ALA A 337 17.45 -27.47 -7.57
N ALA A 338 16.78 -26.38 -7.16
CA ALA A 338 16.41 -26.16 -5.77
C ALA A 338 15.56 -27.32 -5.21
N GLY A 339 14.59 -27.80 -5.99
CA GLY A 339 13.79 -28.97 -5.63
C GLY A 339 14.61 -30.25 -5.43
N VAL A 340 15.61 -30.48 -6.28
CA VAL A 340 16.56 -31.60 -6.09
C VAL A 340 17.36 -31.44 -4.79
N PHE A 341 17.86 -30.24 -4.48
CA PHE A 341 18.55 -30.01 -3.22
C PHE A 341 17.65 -30.22 -2.00
N MET A 342 16.38 -29.80 -2.05
CA MET A 342 15.42 -30.03 -0.96
C MET A 342 15.12 -31.51 -0.76
N ILE A 343 14.99 -32.30 -1.85
CA ILE A 343 14.90 -33.77 -1.76
C ILE A 343 16.12 -34.33 -1.05
N LEU A 344 17.33 -33.94 -1.46
CA LEU A 344 18.56 -34.42 -0.85
C LEU A 344 18.67 -34.06 0.64
N ILE A 345 18.29 -32.83 1.02
CA ILE A 345 18.29 -32.39 2.41
C ILE A 345 17.22 -33.14 3.23
N GLY A 346 16.02 -33.32 2.69
CA GLY A 346 14.94 -34.07 3.34
C GLY A 346 15.26 -35.55 3.54
N MET A 347 16.20 -36.11 2.79
CA MET A 347 16.69 -37.48 2.98
C MET A 347 17.78 -37.60 4.06
N ILE A 348 18.17 -36.49 4.70
CA ILE A 348 19.22 -36.43 5.73
C ILE A 348 18.58 -36.01 7.06
N PRO A 349 18.17 -36.97 7.92
CA PRO A 349 17.48 -36.66 9.17
C PRO A 349 18.24 -35.74 10.12
N LYS A 350 19.57 -35.74 10.06
CA LYS A 350 20.40 -34.78 10.80
C LYS A 350 20.11 -33.33 10.46
N ALA A 351 19.68 -33.03 9.23
CA ALA A 351 19.27 -31.67 8.86
C ALA A 351 17.98 -31.27 9.60
N GLY A 352 16.99 -32.17 9.65
CA GLY A 352 15.78 -31.98 10.47
C GLY A 352 16.09 -31.86 11.97
N ALA A 353 17.02 -32.67 12.49
CA ALA A 353 17.47 -32.61 13.89
C ALA A 353 18.12 -31.27 14.24
N LEU A 354 18.96 -30.73 13.34
CA LEU A 354 19.55 -29.40 13.50
C LEU A 354 18.49 -28.31 13.63
N VAL A 355 17.42 -28.39 12.83
CA VAL A 355 16.32 -27.43 12.89
C VAL A 355 15.46 -27.63 14.15
N ALA A 356 15.20 -28.88 14.54
CA ALA A 356 14.44 -29.19 15.76
C ALA A 356 15.19 -28.79 17.05
N SER A 357 16.51 -28.58 16.99
CA SER A 357 17.31 -28.04 18.11
C SER A 357 17.18 -26.53 18.30
N ILE A 358 16.46 -25.81 17.43
CA ILE A 358 16.24 -24.37 17.57
C ILE A 358 15.34 -24.10 18.80
N PRO A 359 15.79 -23.30 19.77
CA PRO A 359 14.98 -22.95 20.93
C PRO A 359 13.69 -22.21 20.53
N PRO A 360 12.53 -22.50 21.17
CA PRO A 360 11.28 -21.84 20.85
C PRO A 360 11.34 -20.30 20.90
N PRO A 361 12.02 -19.65 21.88
CA PRO A 361 12.12 -18.19 21.88
C PRO A 361 12.84 -17.60 20.66
N VAL A 362 13.88 -18.28 20.15
CA VAL A 362 14.61 -17.87 18.95
C VAL A 362 13.71 -17.98 17.72
N LEU A 363 12.97 -19.08 17.61
CA LEU A 363 11.99 -19.28 16.55
C LEU A 363 10.87 -18.23 16.61
N GLY A 364 10.34 -17.94 17.80
CA GLY A 364 9.30 -16.93 18.00
C GLY A 364 9.73 -15.55 17.50
N GLY A 365 10.96 -15.13 17.81
CA GLY A 365 11.54 -13.89 17.27
C GLY A 365 11.59 -13.84 15.74
N ALA A 366 11.99 -14.95 15.10
CA ALA A 366 12.00 -15.06 13.64
C ALA A 366 10.59 -15.12 13.03
N ALA A 367 9.69 -15.87 13.64
CA ALA A 367 8.30 -16.04 13.19
C ALA A 367 7.52 -14.71 13.27
N ILE A 368 7.73 -13.91 14.32
CA ILE A 368 7.19 -12.54 14.43
C ILE A 368 7.62 -11.71 13.22
N ALA A 369 8.91 -11.75 12.85
CA ALA A 369 9.42 -11.00 11.69
C ALA A 369 8.76 -11.45 10.37
N MET A 370 8.62 -12.77 10.16
CA MET A 370 8.03 -13.33 8.95
C MET A 370 6.54 -12.98 8.84
N PHE A 371 5.74 -13.25 9.87
CA PHE A 371 4.30 -13.02 9.81
C PHE A 371 3.92 -11.54 9.78
N ALA A 372 4.68 -10.67 10.46
CA ALA A 372 4.51 -9.23 10.31
C ALA A 372 4.78 -8.78 8.87
N THR A 373 5.82 -9.32 8.22
CA THR A 373 6.11 -9.01 6.81
C THR A 373 4.98 -9.51 5.88
N VAL A 374 4.45 -10.71 6.12
CA VAL A 374 3.29 -11.25 5.37
C VAL A 374 2.07 -10.33 5.51
N ALA A 375 1.77 -9.85 6.72
CA ALA A 375 0.67 -8.91 6.95
C ALA A 375 0.85 -7.62 6.13
N VAL A 376 2.08 -7.08 6.08
CA VAL A 376 2.42 -5.90 5.28
C VAL A 376 2.24 -6.14 3.78
N VAL A 377 2.60 -7.32 3.25
CA VAL A 377 2.35 -7.68 1.85
C VAL A 377 0.84 -7.70 1.54
N GLY A 378 0.03 -8.18 2.47
CA GLY A 378 -1.43 -8.08 2.36
C GLY A 378 -1.92 -6.64 2.29
N ILE A 379 -1.39 -5.76 3.16
CA ILE A 379 -1.71 -4.32 3.17
C ILE A 379 -1.28 -3.64 1.86
N GLN A 380 -0.11 -3.99 1.31
CA GLN A 380 0.34 -3.50 0.01
C GLN A 380 -0.55 -3.96 -1.15
N THR A 381 -1.17 -5.14 -1.03
CA THR A 381 -2.16 -5.61 -2.00
C THR A 381 -3.46 -4.80 -1.87
N LEU A 382 -3.89 -4.53 -0.65
CA LEU A 382 -5.04 -3.68 -0.34
C LEU A 382 -4.84 -2.22 -0.77
N SER A 383 -3.61 -1.71 -0.82
CA SER A 383 -3.36 -0.33 -1.27
C SER A 383 -3.71 -0.06 -2.74
N ARG A 384 -4.02 -1.11 -3.51
CA ARG A 384 -4.52 -1.02 -4.90
C ARG A 384 -6.05 -0.99 -4.99
N VAL A 385 -6.75 -1.14 -3.87
CA VAL A 385 -8.21 -1.16 -3.78
C VAL A 385 -8.73 0.26 -3.59
N ASP A 386 -9.83 0.58 -4.26
CA ASP A 386 -10.53 1.83 -4.01
C ASP A 386 -11.36 1.73 -2.72
N PHE A 387 -10.88 2.39 -1.67
CA PHE A 387 -11.55 2.49 -0.37
C PHE A 387 -12.56 3.64 -0.29
N HIS A 388 -12.76 4.44 -1.35
CA HIS A 388 -13.91 5.35 -1.43
C HIS A 388 -15.22 4.57 -1.63
N ASP A 389 -15.16 3.38 -2.23
CA ASP A 389 -16.27 2.43 -2.24
C ASP A 389 -16.44 1.81 -0.85
N HIS A 390 -17.49 2.24 -0.14
CA HIS A 390 -17.82 1.76 1.20
C HIS A 390 -17.99 0.23 1.26
N ARG A 391 -18.40 -0.43 0.17
CA ARG A 391 -18.51 -1.90 0.13
C ARG A 391 -17.16 -2.55 0.39
N ASN A 392 -16.08 -2.01 -0.19
CA ASN A 392 -14.73 -2.53 0.01
C ASN A 392 -14.25 -2.31 1.45
N VAL A 393 -14.59 -1.16 2.06
CA VAL A 393 -14.30 -0.89 3.47
C VAL A 393 -15.00 -1.91 4.38
N VAL A 394 -16.30 -2.18 4.14
CA VAL A 394 -17.08 -3.15 4.92
C VAL A 394 -16.54 -4.57 4.77
N ILE A 395 -16.21 -4.99 3.55
CA ILE A 395 -15.61 -6.30 3.27
C ILE A 395 -14.33 -6.48 4.08
N VAL A 396 -13.39 -5.54 3.99
CA VAL A 396 -12.09 -5.62 4.66
C VAL A 396 -12.26 -5.55 6.19
N GLY A 397 -12.97 -4.54 6.69
CA GLY A 397 -13.12 -4.29 8.12
C GLY A 397 -13.82 -5.43 8.85
N THR A 398 -14.93 -5.94 8.28
CA THR A 398 -15.70 -7.04 8.89
C THR A 398 -14.91 -8.35 8.89
N SER A 399 -14.19 -8.63 7.81
CA SER A 399 -13.40 -9.86 7.68
C SER A 399 -12.22 -9.90 8.64
N ILE A 400 -11.47 -8.79 8.78
CA ILE A 400 -10.39 -8.68 9.76
C ILE A 400 -10.96 -8.73 11.18
N GLY A 401 -12.05 -8.02 11.46
CA GLY A 401 -12.71 -8.01 12.77
C GLY A 401 -13.13 -9.41 13.23
N LEU A 402 -13.81 -10.18 12.37
CA LEU A 402 -14.22 -11.56 12.69
C LEU A 402 -13.03 -12.52 12.80
N ALA A 403 -12.01 -12.37 11.95
CA ALA A 403 -10.79 -13.16 12.06
C ALA A 403 -10.11 -12.95 13.42
N MET A 404 -9.95 -11.70 13.83
CA MET A 404 -9.31 -11.36 15.09
C MET A 404 -10.16 -11.74 16.31
N PHE A 405 -11.48 -11.62 16.22
CA PHE A 405 -12.38 -12.04 17.29
C PHE A 405 -12.17 -13.52 17.66
N VAL A 406 -12.16 -14.41 16.67
CA VAL A 406 -11.93 -15.85 16.90
C VAL A 406 -10.50 -16.15 17.30
N THR A 407 -9.53 -15.43 16.72
CA THR A 407 -8.10 -15.67 17.03
C THR A 407 -7.77 -15.29 18.48
N VAL A 408 -8.32 -14.17 18.97
CA VAL A 408 -8.07 -13.67 20.33
C VAL A 408 -8.94 -14.38 21.36
N GLN A 409 -10.12 -14.86 20.99
CA GLN A 409 -11.03 -15.61 21.85
C GLN A 409 -11.37 -16.99 21.26
N PRO A 410 -10.44 -17.97 21.31
CA PRO A 410 -10.66 -19.30 20.72
C PRO A 410 -11.87 -20.04 21.29
N ASP A 411 -12.21 -19.80 22.56
CA ASP A 411 -13.35 -20.43 23.24
C ASP A 411 -14.71 -20.05 22.66
N VAL A 412 -14.80 -18.95 21.88
CA VAL A 412 -16.03 -18.57 21.16
C VAL A 412 -16.47 -19.68 20.21
N ALA A 413 -15.55 -20.49 19.68
CA ALA A 413 -15.89 -21.63 18.84
C ALA A 413 -16.83 -22.63 19.55
N LYS A 414 -16.75 -22.74 20.89
CA LYS A 414 -17.63 -23.63 21.67
C LYS A 414 -19.11 -23.20 21.65
N ALA A 415 -19.40 -21.96 21.23
CA ALA A 415 -20.77 -21.48 21.08
C ALA A 415 -21.49 -22.07 19.85
N VAL A 416 -20.76 -22.66 18.90
CA VAL A 416 -21.34 -23.34 17.73
C VAL A 416 -21.32 -24.87 17.91
N PRO A 417 -22.18 -25.62 17.18
CA PRO A 417 -22.18 -27.08 17.24
C PRO A 417 -20.81 -27.68 16.90
N GLU A 418 -20.47 -28.85 17.47
CA GLU A 418 -19.16 -29.51 17.33
C GLU A 418 -18.63 -29.58 15.89
N TRP A 419 -19.50 -29.91 14.93
CA TRP A 419 -19.13 -29.99 13.50
C TRP A 419 -18.67 -28.66 12.91
N ALA A 420 -19.14 -27.53 13.46
CA ALA A 420 -18.86 -26.18 12.99
C ALA A 420 -17.61 -25.59 13.68
N GLN A 421 -17.22 -26.11 14.86
CA GLN A 421 -16.12 -25.57 15.66
C GLN A 421 -14.79 -25.54 14.90
N ILE A 422 -14.53 -26.52 14.04
CA ILE A 422 -13.29 -26.57 13.24
C ILE A 422 -13.23 -25.42 12.20
N ILE A 423 -14.38 -25.03 11.63
CA ILE A 423 -14.46 -24.00 10.60
C ILE A 423 -14.48 -22.61 11.25
N PHE A 424 -15.33 -22.44 12.27
CA PHE A 424 -15.53 -21.16 12.95
C PHE A 424 -14.49 -20.89 14.05
N GLY A 425 -13.71 -21.89 14.47
CA GLY A 425 -12.63 -21.75 15.44
C GLY A 425 -11.28 -21.35 14.83
N SER A 426 -11.20 -21.21 13.50
CA SER A 426 -10.03 -20.70 12.80
C SER A 426 -10.29 -19.27 12.32
N GLY A 427 -9.57 -18.30 12.88
CA GLY A 427 -9.67 -16.90 12.46
C GLY A 427 -9.34 -16.69 10.97
N ILE A 428 -8.34 -17.41 10.46
CA ILE A 428 -7.97 -17.39 9.03
C ILE A 428 -9.13 -17.87 8.16
N THR A 429 -9.74 -19.00 8.51
CA THR A 429 -10.84 -19.59 7.74
C THR A 429 -12.08 -18.67 7.78
N LEU A 430 -12.50 -18.25 8.97
CA LEU A 430 -13.69 -17.41 9.13
C LEU A 430 -13.53 -16.05 8.44
N GLY A 431 -12.40 -15.39 8.64
CA GLY A 431 -12.12 -14.09 8.02
C GLY A 431 -12.06 -14.17 6.50
N SER A 432 -11.40 -15.21 5.97
CA SER A 432 -11.32 -15.40 4.52
C SER A 432 -12.66 -15.73 3.90
N LEU A 433 -13.45 -16.60 4.54
CA LEU A 433 -14.79 -16.93 4.08
C LEU A 433 -15.71 -15.70 4.13
N THR A 434 -15.59 -14.88 5.17
CA THR A 434 -16.30 -13.60 5.29
C THR A 434 -15.94 -12.67 4.12
N ALA A 435 -14.65 -12.52 3.81
CA ALA A 435 -14.21 -11.65 2.72
C ALA A 435 -14.78 -12.10 1.37
N ILE A 436 -14.74 -13.41 1.11
CA ILE A 436 -15.27 -14.02 -0.12
C ILE A 436 -16.79 -13.84 -0.20
N ILE A 437 -17.51 -14.17 0.87
CA ILE A 437 -18.98 -14.09 0.91
C ILE A 437 -19.42 -12.63 0.76
N LEU A 438 -18.87 -11.70 1.53
CA LEU A 438 -19.25 -10.29 1.44
C LEU A 438 -18.93 -9.72 0.06
N ASN A 439 -17.80 -10.08 -0.55
CA ASN A 439 -17.50 -9.69 -1.92
C ASN A 439 -18.52 -10.27 -2.93
N LEU A 440 -18.96 -11.51 -2.74
CA LEU A 440 -20.00 -12.10 -3.57
C LEU A 440 -21.34 -11.37 -3.38
N VAL A 441 -21.73 -11.06 -2.13
CA VAL A 441 -22.97 -10.34 -1.82
C VAL A 441 -22.97 -8.94 -2.44
N PHE A 442 -21.96 -8.13 -2.15
CA PHE A 442 -21.92 -6.72 -2.52
C PHE A 442 -21.57 -6.43 -3.99
N HIS A 443 -20.84 -7.34 -4.64
CA HIS A 443 -20.35 -7.12 -6.01
C HIS A 443 -20.91 -8.09 -7.06
N HIS A 444 -21.54 -9.20 -6.66
CA HIS A 444 -22.02 -10.23 -7.61
C HIS A 444 -23.49 -10.64 -7.46
N LEU A 445 -24.07 -10.59 -6.26
CA LEU A 445 -25.47 -10.93 -6.03
C LEU A 445 -26.39 -9.71 -6.16
N ASP A 446 -25.88 -8.52 -5.85
CA ASP A 446 -26.55 -7.29 -6.24
C ASP A 446 -26.55 -7.17 -7.77
N LYS A 447 -27.68 -7.52 -8.39
CA LYS A 447 -28.06 -7.05 -9.74
C LYS A 447 -28.41 -5.56 -9.75
N GLY A 448 -28.07 -4.83 -8.68
CA GLY A 448 -28.28 -3.41 -8.57
C GLY A 448 -27.09 -2.69 -9.18
N TYR A 449 -27.20 -2.39 -10.48
CA TYR A 449 -26.58 -1.28 -11.23
C TYR A 449 -25.15 -0.90 -10.78
N GLY A 450 -24.16 -1.03 -11.68
CA GLY A 450 -22.72 -0.83 -11.47
C GLY A 450 -22.25 0.42 -10.67
N PRO A 451 -20.95 0.76 -10.67
CA PRO A 451 -20.44 1.84 -9.83
C PRO A 451 -21.26 3.13 -10.03
N ALA A 452 -21.49 3.88 -8.95
CA ALA A 452 -22.15 5.18 -9.01
C ALA A 452 -21.28 6.13 -9.85
N VAL A 453 -21.90 6.87 -10.77
CA VAL A 453 -21.20 7.69 -11.78
C VAL A 453 -21.64 9.15 -11.73
N ALA A 454 -22.89 9.43 -11.33
CA ALA A 454 -23.36 10.80 -11.19
C ALA A 454 -24.53 10.91 -10.20
N GLY A 455 -24.70 12.06 -9.54
CA GLY A 455 -25.97 12.44 -8.92
C GLY A 455 -27.01 12.86 -9.97
N SER A 456 -28.26 12.41 -9.84
CA SER A 456 -29.40 12.85 -10.65
C SER A 456 -29.92 14.20 -10.15
N PRO A 457 -30.37 15.12 -11.03
CA PRO A 457 -31.05 16.35 -10.66
C PRO A 457 -32.30 16.16 -9.78
N LYS A 458 -32.85 14.94 -9.74
CA LYS A 458 -34.03 14.56 -8.93
C LYS A 458 -33.67 13.83 -7.63
N GLY A 459 -32.42 13.85 -7.18
CA GLY A 459 -31.99 13.28 -5.89
C GLY A 459 -31.72 11.77 -5.87
N GLY A 460 -31.50 11.15 -7.04
CA GLY A 460 -31.14 9.73 -7.17
C GLY A 460 -29.71 9.48 -7.65
N VAL A 461 -29.13 8.31 -7.38
CA VAL A 461 -27.79 7.92 -7.85
C VAL A 461 -27.87 7.35 -9.27
N ILE A 462 -27.16 7.98 -10.22
CA ILE A 462 -26.94 7.47 -11.58
C ILE A 462 -25.74 6.52 -11.56
N ARG A 463 -25.93 5.31 -12.08
CA ARG A 463 -24.95 4.22 -12.05
C ARG A 463 -24.49 3.83 -13.45
N LEU A 464 -23.32 3.21 -13.58
CA LEU A 464 -22.67 2.98 -14.88
C LEU A 464 -23.52 2.17 -15.87
N GLU A 465 -24.29 1.20 -15.36
CA GLU A 465 -25.20 0.43 -16.20
C GLU A 465 -26.37 1.28 -16.72
N GLN A 466 -26.87 2.23 -15.92
CA GLN A 466 -27.87 3.19 -16.39
C GLN A 466 -27.26 4.10 -17.45
N VAL A 467 -26.02 4.56 -17.26
CA VAL A 467 -25.26 5.33 -18.26
C VAL A 467 -25.12 4.57 -19.60
N ASN A 468 -24.82 3.27 -19.53
CA ASN A 468 -24.74 2.40 -20.70
C ASN A 468 -26.08 2.23 -21.43
N ASN A 469 -27.21 2.39 -20.72
CA ASN A 469 -28.56 2.25 -21.27
C ASN A 469 -29.27 3.59 -21.54
N MET A 470 -28.67 4.73 -21.21
CA MET A 470 -29.24 6.05 -21.43
C MET A 470 -29.48 6.34 -22.92
N SER A 471 -30.54 7.11 -23.18
CA SER A 471 -30.69 7.76 -24.49
C SER A 471 -29.57 8.79 -24.70
N ARG A 472 -29.31 9.16 -25.96
CA ARG A 472 -28.29 10.19 -26.28
C ARG A 472 -28.58 11.51 -25.59
N GLU A 473 -29.86 11.89 -25.54
CA GLU A 473 -30.35 13.11 -24.88
C GLU A 473 -30.10 13.07 -23.37
N GLU A 474 -30.41 11.95 -22.70
CA GLU A 474 -30.19 11.77 -21.26
C GLU A 474 -28.70 11.78 -20.89
N PHE A 475 -27.86 11.16 -21.71
CA PHE A 475 -26.42 11.12 -21.51
C PHE A 475 -25.81 12.53 -21.61
N VAL A 476 -26.21 13.29 -22.64
CA VAL A 476 -25.78 14.69 -22.82
C VAL A 476 -26.30 15.58 -21.69
N ALA A 477 -27.55 15.41 -21.25
CA ALA A 477 -28.09 16.16 -20.11
C ALA A 477 -27.35 15.87 -18.79
N THR A 478 -26.87 14.64 -18.60
CA THR A 478 -26.18 14.20 -17.38
C THR A 478 -24.74 14.71 -17.31
N PHE A 479 -23.99 14.54 -18.41
CA PHE A 479 -22.55 14.80 -18.48
C PHE A 479 -22.18 16.09 -19.21
N GLY A 480 -23.14 16.81 -19.80
CA GLY A 480 -22.90 18.07 -20.51
C GLY A 480 -22.19 19.12 -19.66
N ARG A 481 -22.50 19.17 -18.36
CA ARG A 481 -21.88 20.08 -17.38
C ARG A 481 -20.37 19.89 -17.16
N LEU A 482 -19.79 18.78 -17.65
CA LEU A 482 -18.34 18.57 -17.61
C LEU A 482 -17.58 19.61 -18.44
N PHE A 483 -18.19 20.11 -19.51
CA PHE A 483 -17.56 21.05 -20.46
C PHE A 483 -18.37 22.34 -20.54
N GLN A 484 -17.71 23.45 -20.85
CA GLN A 484 -18.39 24.72 -21.17
C GLN A 484 -18.70 24.76 -22.68
N GLY A 485 -19.94 25.09 -23.04
CA GLY A 485 -20.34 25.27 -24.44
C GLY A 485 -20.85 23.99 -25.14
N PRO A 486 -20.40 23.68 -26.37
CA PRO A 486 -21.02 22.67 -27.21
C PRO A 486 -20.81 21.25 -26.67
N SER A 487 -21.85 20.42 -26.77
CA SER A 487 -21.88 19.07 -26.17
C SER A 487 -21.21 17.97 -26.99
N TRP A 488 -20.51 18.31 -28.08
CA TRP A 488 -19.96 17.33 -29.03
C TRP A 488 -18.96 16.36 -28.36
N VAL A 489 -18.23 16.78 -27.32
CA VAL A 489 -17.29 15.90 -26.57
C VAL A 489 -18.05 14.77 -25.91
N VAL A 490 -19.16 15.10 -25.27
CA VAL A 490 -20.05 14.17 -24.58
C VAL A 490 -20.81 13.31 -25.59
N GLU A 491 -21.26 13.90 -26.69
CA GLU A 491 -21.91 13.19 -27.79
C GLU A 491 -21.02 12.16 -28.48
N ARG A 492 -19.71 12.43 -28.61
CA ARG A 492 -18.74 11.44 -29.14
C ARG A 492 -18.43 10.36 -28.11
N ALA A 493 -18.27 10.73 -26.84
CA ALA A 493 -18.08 9.76 -25.77
C ALA A 493 -19.23 8.74 -25.72
N TYR A 494 -20.47 9.17 -25.99
CA TYR A 494 -21.65 8.28 -26.08
C TYR A 494 -21.46 7.09 -27.03
N ASP A 495 -20.71 7.26 -28.12
CA ASP A 495 -20.48 6.25 -29.15
C ASP A 495 -19.46 5.17 -28.73
N HIS A 496 -18.74 5.38 -27.63
CA HIS A 496 -17.81 4.40 -27.05
C HIS A 496 -18.48 3.41 -26.08
N ARG A 497 -19.80 3.52 -25.89
CA ARG A 497 -20.55 2.58 -25.05
C ARG A 497 -20.60 1.17 -25.66
N PRO A 498 -20.69 0.12 -24.82
CA PRO A 498 -20.79 0.16 -23.36
C PRO A 498 -19.43 0.34 -22.66
N PHE A 499 -19.42 1.09 -21.56
CA PHE A 499 -18.26 1.26 -20.69
C PHE A 499 -18.16 0.13 -19.67
N ALA A 500 -16.95 -0.38 -19.45
CA ALA A 500 -16.67 -1.46 -18.50
C ALA A 500 -16.61 -0.98 -17.04
N ASP A 501 -16.09 0.21 -16.80
CA ASP A 501 -15.91 0.83 -15.48
C ASP A 501 -15.93 2.39 -15.59
N THR A 502 -15.90 3.07 -14.45
CA THR A 502 -15.87 4.54 -14.37
C THR A 502 -14.60 5.14 -15.03
N PRO A 503 -13.39 4.55 -14.90
CA PRO A 503 -12.22 4.97 -15.67
C PRO A 503 -12.39 4.90 -17.19
N ALA A 504 -13.03 3.86 -17.73
CA ALA A 504 -13.29 3.74 -19.17
C ALA A 504 -14.22 4.84 -19.69
N LEU A 505 -15.25 5.20 -18.91
CA LEU A 505 -16.11 6.34 -19.22
C LEU A 505 -15.31 7.66 -19.21
N ARG A 506 -14.45 7.87 -18.20
CA ARG A 506 -13.57 9.05 -18.12
C ARG A 506 -12.62 9.12 -19.33
N ALA A 507 -12.03 7.98 -19.68
CA ALA A 507 -11.13 7.86 -20.83
C ALA A 507 -11.86 8.19 -22.14
N ALA A 508 -13.13 7.82 -22.30
CA ALA A 508 -13.92 8.15 -23.48
C ALA A 508 -14.13 9.67 -23.66
N PHE A 509 -14.34 10.43 -22.57
CA PHE A 509 -14.40 11.89 -22.65
C PHE A 509 -13.07 12.51 -23.06
N GLN A 510 -11.96 12.00 -22.51
CA GLN A 510 -10.62 12.47 -22.85
C GLN A 510 -10.25 12.13 -24.30
N ASP A 511 -10.52 10.91 -24.74
CA ASP A 511 -10.27 10.46 -26.11
C ASP A 511 -11.07 11.32 -27.11
N ALA A 512 -12.35 11.58 -26.84
CA ALA A 512 -13.16 12.48 -27.66
C ALA A 512 -12.57 13.90 -27.75
N LEU A 513 -12.05 14.45 -26.64
CA LEU A 513 -11.44 15.77 -26.60
C LEU A 513 -10.10 15.84 -27.36
N PHE A 514 -9.22 14.85 -27.16
CA PHE A 514 -7.87 14.85 -27.74
C PHE A 514 -7.84 14.43 -29.21
N THR A 515 -8.82 13.66 -29.68
CA THR A 515 -8.93 13.23 -31.09
C THR A 515 -9.66 14.25 -31.98
N ALA A 516 -10.30 15.26 -31.39
CA ALA A 516 -10.98 16.32 -32.12
C ALA A 516 -10.01 17.15 -32.98
N ASN A 517 -10.53 17.71 -34.08
CA ASN A 517 -9.71 18.55 -34.94
C ASN A 517 -9.44 19.92 -34.28
N SER A 518 -8.39 20.62 -34.75
CA SER A 518 -7.97 21.89 -34.14
C SER A 518 -9.01 23.01 -34.24
N THR A 519 -9.97 22.92 -35.16
CA THR A 519 -11.06 23.90 -35.28
C THR A 519 -12.11 23.66 -34.20
N GLU A 520 -12.53 22.41 -33.99
CA GLU A 520 -13.47 22.00 -32.94
C GLU A 520 -12.92 22.28 -31.55
N GLN A 521 -11.62 22.01 -31.33
CA GLN A 521 -10.97 22.34 -30.08
C GLN A 521 -10.98 23.86 -29.86
N ARG A 522 -10.63 24.67 -30.88
CA ARG A 522 -10.68 26.14 -30.74
C ARG A 522 -12.09 26.67 -30.48
N ASP A 523 -13.09 26.10 -31.14
CA ASP A 523 -14.49 26.42 -30.92
C ASP A 523 -14.88 26.17 -29.45
N LEU A 524 -14.61 24.96 -28.93
CA LEU A 524 -14.84 24.62 -27.52
C LEU A 524 -14.13 25.57 -26.55
N LEU A 525 -12.85 25.89 -26.80
CA LEU A 525 -12.07 26.80 -25.96
C LEU A 525 -12.69 28.21 -25.90
N SER A 526 -13.36 28.66 -26.96
CA SER A 526 -13.96 30.00 -27.01
C SER A 526 -15.14 30.21 -26.04
N PHE A 527 -15.78 29.13 -25.58
CA PHE A 527 -16.90 29.17 -24.63
C PHE A 527 -16.47 29.28 -23.17
N TYR A 528 -15.18 29.14 -22.87
CA TYR A 528 -14.69 29.30 -21.51
C TYR A 528 -14.59 30.80 -21.15
N PRO A 529 -15.04 31.21 -19.95
CA PRO A 529 -14.92 32.59 -19.52
C PRO A 529 -13.48 32.93 -19.15
N ASP A 530 -13.11 34.20 -19.29
CA ASP A 530 -11.80 34.69 -18.86
C ASP A 530 -11.66 34.61 -17.33
N LEU A 531 -10.46 34.25 -16.84
CA LEU A 531 -10.15 34.23 -15.41
C LEU A 531 -10.20 35.65 -14.83
N GLY A 532 -10.81 35.81 -13.65
CA GLY A 532 -11.04 37.12 -13.01
C GLY A 532 -12.23 37.92 -13.53
N SER A 533 -12.85 37.58 -14.67
CA SER A 533 -14.09 38.24 -15.11
C SER A 533 -15.25 38.09 -14.11
N ASP A 534 -16.07 39.14 -13.97
CA ASP A 534 -17.30 39.11 -13.18
C ASP A 534 -18.24 38.00 -13.67
N ALA A 535 -19.03 37.43 -12.75
CA ALA A 535 -19.99 36.38 -13.06
C ALA A 535 -21.13 36.91 -13.95
N GLY A 536 -20.90 36.95 -15.26
CA GLY A 536 -21.90 37.30 -16.27
C GLY A 536 -23.02 36.25 -16.39
N PRO A 537 -24.12 36.58 -17.08
CA PRO A 537 -25.29 35.69 -17.24
C PRO A 537 -24.99 34.37 -17.96
N ASP A 538 -23.89 34.31 -18.74
CA ASP A 538 -23.50 33.13 -19.52
C ASP A 538 -22.55 32.16 -18.77
N MET A 539 -22.23 32.42 -17.50
CA MET A 539 -21.32 31.59 -16.71
C MET A 539 -22.05 30.40 -16.06
N SER A 540 -21.59 29.17 -16.33
CA SER A 540 -22.17 27.95 -15.73
C SER A 540 -21.96 27.89 -14.21
N GLU A 541 -22.86 27.21 -13.50
CA GLU A 541 -22.78 27.02 -12.04
C GLU A 541 -21.53 26.24 -11.63
N GLU A 542 -21.10 25.27 -12.43
CA GLU A 542 -19.84 24.54 -12.22
C GLU A 542 -18.64 25.46 -12.35
N SER A 543 -18.66 26.39 -13.32
CA SER A 543 -17.61 27.39 -13.50
C SER A 543 -17.54 28.36 -12.31
N LYS A 544 -18.69 28.69 -11.70
CA LYS A 544 -18.74 29.46 -10.45
C LYS A 544 -18.12 28.66 -9.30
N LYS A 545 -18.51 27.40 -9.11
CA LYS A 545 -17.95 26.51 -8.07
C LYS A 545 -16.43 26.37 -8.18
N ASP A 546 -15.91 26.12 -9.38
CA ASP A 546 -14.46 26.00 -9.63
C ASP A 546 -13.71 27.27 -9.21
N ARG A 547 -14.24 28.44 -9.57
CA ARG A 547 -13.63 29.74 -9.25
C ARG A 547 -13.78 30.13 -7.78
N ALA A 548 -14.87 29.73 -7.14
CA ALA A 548 -15.07 29.94 -5.70
C ALA A 548 -14.03 29.18 -4.88
N ALA A 549 -13.71 27.93 -5.26
CA ALA A 549 -12.68 27.13 -4.61
C ALA A 549 -11.29 27.79 -4.63
N ALA A 550 -10.98 28.54 -5.69
CA ALA A 550 -9.74 29.32 -5.83
C ALA A 550 -9.87 30.78 -5.33
N GLY A 551 -11.01 31.14 -4.75
CA GLY A 551 -11.30 32.49 -4.26
C GLY A 551 -11.40 33.56 -5.36
N LEU A 552 -11.47 33.20 -6.64
CA LEU A 552 -11.49 34.15 -7.77
C LEU A 552 -12.83 34.87 -7.96
N MET A 553 -13.80 34.62 -7.07
CA MET A 553 -15.10 35.31 -7.05
C MET A 553 -15.10 36.55 -6.14
N LEU A 554 -14.05 36.73 -5.33
CA LEU A 554 -13.86 37.84 -4.40
C LEU A 554 -12.44 38.41 -4.61
N LEU A 555 -12.25 39.05 -5.76
CA LEU A 555 -11.02 39.77 -6.11
C LEU A 555 -11.17 41.23 -5.64
N ASN A 556 -10.07 41.83 -5.19
CA ASN A 556 -10.00 43.27 -4.94
C ASN A 556 -9.80 44.02 -6.27
N ASP A 557 -9.94 45.34 -6.27
CA ASP A 557 -9.86 46.14 -7.49
C ASP A 557 -8.51 45.98 -8.22
N ASP A 558 -7.40 45.87 -7.47
CA ASP A 558 -6.05 45.68 -8.01
C ASP A 558 -5.87 44.31 -8.70
N ASP A 559 -6.35 43.22 -8.07
CA ASP A 559 -6.31 41.87 -8.66
C ASP A 559 -7.20 41.79 -9.90
N HIS A 560 -8.36 42.44 -9.88
CA HIS A 560 -9.26 42.54 -11.03
C HIS A 560 -8.56 43.19 -12.23
N GLU A 561 -7.81 44.27 -11.98
CA GLU A 561 -7.03 44.94 -13.02
C GLU A 561 -5.91 44.05 -13.57
N GLN A 562 -5.18 43.33 -12.70
CA GLN A 562 -4.10 42.42 -13.12
C GLN A 562 -4.62 41.24 -13.96
N PHE A 563 -5.70 40.60 -13.54
CA PHE A 563 -6.33 39.52 -14.31
C PHE A 563 -6.92 40.02 -15.62
N SER A 564 -7.55 41.20 -15.62
CA SER A 564 -8.07 41.85 -16.83
C SER A 564 -6.96 42.14 -17.84
N HIS A 565 -5.82 42.66 -17.37
CA HIS A 565 -4.67 42.97 -18.22
C HIS A 565 -4.06 41.70 -18.82
N LEU A 566 -3.84 40.66 -18.00
CA LEU A 566 -3.31 39.38 -18.46
C LEU A 566 -4.23 38.70 -19.47
N THR A 567 -5.53 38.60 -19.16
CA THR A 567 -6.51 37.93 -20.04
C THR A 567 -6.71 38.68 -21.35
N SER A 568 -6.68 40.02 -21.31
CA SER A 568 -6.69 40.86 -22.52
C SER A 568 -5.47 40.62 -23.40
N ALA A 569 -4.26 40.66 -22.84
CA ALA A 569 -3.02 40.40 -23.57
C ALA A 569 -2.97 38.97 -24.15
N TYR A 570 -3.48 38.00 -23.38
CA TYR A 570 -3.56 36.61 -23.81
C TYR A 570 -4.53 36.43 -24.98
N ARG A 571 -5.71 37.05 -24.91
CA ARG A 571 -6.73 37.00 -25.97
C ARG A 571 -6.24 37.69 -27.24
N GLU A 572 -5.54 38.81 -27.13
CA GLU A 572 -4.94 39.51 -28.27
C GLU A 572 -3.90 38.63 -28.99
N ARG A 573 -3.08 37.89 -28.24
CA ARG A 573 -2.02 37.05 -28.81
C ARG A 573 -2.53 35.76 -29.44
N PHE A 574 -3.45 35.06 -28.78
CA PHE A 574 -3.84 33.68 -29.17
C PHE A 574 -5.26 33.56 -29.72
N GLY A 575 -6.10 34.59 -29.55
CA GLY A 575 -7.50 34.57 -30.00
C GLY A 575 -8.43 33.64 -29.20
N ILE A 576 -7.96 33.13 -28.05
CA ILE A 576 -8.71 32.26 -27.12
C ILE A 576 -8.55 32.78 -25.69
N PRO A 577 -9.51 32.50 -24.78
CA PRO A 577 -9.40 32.87 -23.37
C PRO A 577 -8.28 32.10 -22.66
N LEU A 578 -7.75 32.67 -21.57
CA LEU A 578 -6.80 31.99 -20.69
C LEU A 578 -7.53 30.94 -19.84
N ILE A 579 -7.39 29.66 -20.21
CA ILE A 579 -8.02 28.54 -19.51
C ILE A 579 -7.01 27.85 -18.61
N MET A 580 -7.36 27.70 -17.33
CA MET A 580 -6.53 27.01 -16.34
C MET A 580 -7.41 26.27 -15.33
N SER A 581 -6.99 25.08 -14.93
CA SER A 581 -7.60 24.32 -13.84
C SER A 581 -7.22 24.95 -12.50
N VAL A 582 -8.10 25.84 -12.02
CA VAL A 582 -7.86 26.61 -10.79
C VAL A 582 -7.87 25.76 -9.51
N ARG A 583 -8.39 24.53 -9.57
CA ARG A 583 -8.36 23.57 -8.45
C ARG A 583 -6.99 22.91 -8.26
N ASP A 584 -6.16 22.90 -9.30
CA ASP A 584 -4.80 22.37 -9.25
C ASP A 584 -3.77 23.43 -8.79
N VAL A 585 -4.24 24.66 -8.54
CA VAL A 585 -3.41 25.81 -8.22
C VAL A 585 -3.82 26.37 -6.86
N GLU A 586 -2.90 26.33 -5.89
CA GLU A 586 -3.20 26.67 -4.50
C GLU A 586 -3.25 28.19 -4.23
N LYS A 587 -2.69 29.03 -5.13
CA LYS A 587 -2.56 30.48 -4.92
C LYS A 587 -2.83 31.29 -6.20
N ARG A 588 -3.49 32.45 -6.05
CA ARG A 588 -3.84 33.36 -7.16
C ARG A 588 -2.63 33.87 -7.95
N ASP A 589 -1.52 34.16 -7.28
CA ASP A 589 -0.29 34.66 -7.95
C ASP A 589 0.34 33.61 -8.87
N GLN A 590 0.16 32.33 -8.58
CA GLN A 590 0.61 31.25 -9.46
C GLN A 590 -0.21 31.21 -10.75
N ILE A 591 -1.50 31.56 -10.69
CA ILE A 591 -2.36 31.68 -11.87
C ILE A 591 -1.88 32.83 -12.75
N LEU A 592 -1.64 34.00 -12.15
CA LEU A 592 -1.11 35.16 -12.87
C LEU A 592 0.27 34.87 -13.49
N LYS A 593 1.20 34.35 -12.70
CA LYS A 593 2.55 33.99 -13.17
C LYS A 593 2.51 32.98 -14.30
N SER A 594 1.75 31.89 -14.13
CA SER A 594 1.63 30.87 -15.16
C SER A 594 0.96 31.41 -16.44
N GLY A 595 -0.02 32.31 -16.30
CA GLY A 595 -0.59 33.00 -17.46
C GLY A 595 0.42 33.86 -18.22
N TRP A 596 1.27 34.61 -17.52
CA TRP A 596 2.35 35.41 -18.15
C TRP A 596 3.45 34.54 -18.77
N GLU A 597 3.76 33.38 -18.19
CA GLU A 597 4.70 32.41 -18.79
C GLU A 597 4.11 31.77 -20.05
N ARG A 598 2.82 31.40 -20.01
CA ARG A 598 2.09 30.85 -21.16
C ARG A 598 1.96 31.84 -22.31
N LEU A 599 1.91 33.14 -22.00
CA LEU A 599 2.04 34.17 -23.01
C LEU A 599 3.32 34.04 -23.85
N GLN A 600 4.39 33.38 -23.41
CA GLN A 600 5.59 33.19 -24.21
C GLN A 600 5.49 32.01 -25.20
N ASN A 601 4.49 31.14 -25.07
CA ASN A 601 4.32 29.96 -25.90
C ASN A 601 4.06 30.27 -27.38
N SER A 602 4.34 29.29 -28.24
CA SER A 602 3.86 29.30 -29.62
C SER A 602 2.34 29.03 -29.66
N PRO A 603 1.58 29.56 -30.65
CA PRO A 603 0.13 29.35 -30.73
C PRO A 603 -0.29 27.87 -30.71
N THR A 604 0.48 26.99 -31.36
CA THR A 604 0.20 25.55 -31.38
C THR A 604 0.41 24.89 -30.02
N GLN A 605 1.50 25.25 -29.32
CA GLN A 605 1.79 24.75 -27.98
C GLN A 605 0.75 25.24 -26.97
N GLU A 606 0.30 26.49 -27.12
CA GLU A 606 -0.70 27.07 -26.24
C GLU A 606 -2.07 26.42 -26.45
N GLN A 607 -2.45 26.19 -27.71
CA GLN A 607 -3.69 25.46 -28.01
C GLN A 607 -3.68 24.05 -27.37
N ALA A 608 -2.56 23.31 -27.46
CA ALA A 608 -2.44 22.01 -26.80
C ALA A 608 -2.51 22.11 -25.27
N THR A 609 -1.86 23.13 -24.69
CA THR A 609 -1.87 23.38 -23.24
C THR A 609 -3.28 23.70 -22.75
N ALA A 610 -4.01 24.57 -23.46
CA ALA A 610 -5.38 24.92 -23.12
C ALA A 610 -6.34 23.71 -23.18
N VAL A 611 -6.16 22.80 -24.14
CA VAL A 611 -6.93 21.54 -24.21
C VAL A 611 -6.62 20.63 -23.01
N ILE A 612 -5.35 20.54 -22.57
CA ILE A 612 -4.98 19.79 -21.36
C ILE A 612 -5.64 20.39 -20.11
N GLU A 613 -5.68 21.72 -19.99
CA GLU A 613 -6.35 22.40 -18.88
C GLU A 613 -7.86 22.14 -18.87
N VAL A 614 -8.52 22.13 -20.03
CA VAL A 614 -9.92 21.70 -20.15
C VAL A 614 -10.12 20.26 -19.68
N ALA A 615 -9.22 19.35 -20.04
CA ALA A 615 -9.29 17.96 -19.59
C ALA A 615 -9.17 17.82 -18.06
N LYS A 616 -8.31 18.62 -17.43
CA LYS A 616 -8.18 18.68 -15.96
C LYS A 616 -9.45 19.20 -15.30
N ILE A 617 -10.01 20.30 -15.81
CA ILE A 617 -11.28 20.87 -15.32
C ILE A 617 -12.41 19.83 -15.41
N ALA A 618 -12.54 19.16 -16.57
CA ALA A 618 -13.53 18.12 -16.77
C ALA A 618 -13.34 16.93 -15.81
N ASN A 619 -12.09 16.53 -15.51
CA ASN A 619 -11.82 15.47 -14.52
C ASN A 619 -12.27 15.86 -13.11
N HIS A 620 -11.94 17.07 -12.65
CA HIS A 620 -12.39 17.55 -11.34
C HIS A 620 -13.91 17.59 -11.23
N ARG A 621 -14.59 18.10 -12.26
CA ARG A 621 -16.06 18.10 -12.32
C ARG A 621 -16.64 16.68 -12.37
N PHE A 622 -15.98 15.77 -13.06
CA PHE A 622 -16.36 14.36 -13.08
C PHE A 622 -16.20 13.70 -11.71
N ASP A 623 -15.15 14.05 -10.97
CA ASP A 623 -14.94 13.55 -9.60
C ASP A 623 -16.01 14.07 -8.64
N ASP A 624 -16.40 15.36 -8.75
CA ASP A 624 -17.54 15.91 -7.99
C ASP A 624 -18.84 15.16 -8.31
N LEU A 625 -19.07 14.86 -9.59
CA LEU A 625 -20.28 14.14 -10.02
C LEU A 625 -20.38 12.75 -9.42
N VAL A 626 -19.26 12.04 -9.36
CA VAL A 626 -19.16 10.71 -8.76
C VAL A 626 -19.31 10.81 -7.23
N ALA A 627 -18.75 11.86 -6.61
CA ALA A 627 -18.84 12.08 -5.17
C ALA A 627 -20.29 12.35 -4.71
N ASP A 628 -21.02 13.22 -5.41
CA ASP A 628 -22.45 13.51 -5.16
C ASP A 628 -23.35 12.26 -5.29
N ALA A 629 -22.88 11.24 -6.01
CA ALA A 629 -23.57 9.97 -6.22
C ALA A 629 -23.41 8.98 -5.04
N SER A 630 -22.58 9.30 -4.04
CA SER A 630 -22.28 8.42 -2.91
C SER A 630 -22.85 8.99 -1.60
N PRO A 631 -23.84 8.33 -0.95
CA PRO A 631 -24.47 8.83 0.29
C PRO A 631 -23.52 9.00 1.48
N LEU A 632 -22.28 8.51 1.40
CA LEU A 632 -21.26 8.59 2.44
C LEU A 632 -20.05 9.46 2.04
N LEU A 633 -20.02 10.05 0.84
CA LEU A 633 -19.09 11.15 0.48
C LEU A 633 -19.69 12.54 0.75
N LEU A 634 -20.93 12.58 1.22
CA LEU A 634 -21.50 13.71 1.97
C LEU A 634 -20.98 13.64 3.41
N PRO A 635 -19.70 14.02 3.63
CA PRO A 635 -19.47 15.09 4.61
C PRO A 635 -18.37 16.05 4.15
N ARG A 636 -18.79 17.15 3.48
CA ARG A 636 -18.17 18.47 3.66
C ARG A 636 -19.09 19.64 3.25
N ALA A 637 -20.07 19.41 2.37
CA ALA A 637 -21.05 20.45 2.00
C ALA A 637 -22.37 20.37 2.80
N THR A 638 -22.93 19.18 3.03
CA THR A 638 -24.18 19.01 3.81
C THR A 638 -24.01 19.22 5.30
N PHE A 639 -22.80 19.10 5.84
CA PHE A 639 -22.54 19.44 7.25
C PHE A 639 -22.66 20.96 7.51
N LEU A 640 -22.73 21.80 6.46
CA LEU A 640 -23.01 23.23 6.61
C LEU A 640 -24.51 23.57 6.43
N GLU A 641 -25.30 22.72 5.78
CA GLU A 641 -26.75 22.94 5.61
C GLU A 641 -27.59 22.24 6.70
N GLU A 642 -27.18 21.08 7.22
CA GLU A 642 -27.89 20.40 8.32
C GLU A 642 -27.54 20.94 9.72
N VAL A 643 -26.41 21.62 9.87
CA VAL A 643 -26.03 22.29 11.13
C VAL A 643 -26.88 23.55 11.39
N ASP A 644 -27.56 24.08 10.37
CA ASP A 644 -28.51 25.19 10.54
C ASP A 644 -29.92 24.72 10.97
N ASN A 645 -30.24 23.41 10.90
CA ASN A 645 -31.63 22.93 10.98
C ASN A 645 -31.95 21.83 12.00
N LEU A 646 -31.00 21.36 12.82
CA LEU A 646 -31.34 20.40 13.89
C LEU A 646 -30.83 20.86 15.26
N SER A 647 -31.81 21.32 16.05
CA SER A 647 -31.70 21.80 17.41
C SER A 647 -31.24 20.70 18.39
N THR A 648 -29.95 20.65 18.73
CA THR A 648 -29.43 20.03 19.96
C THR A 648 -28.09 20.68 20.38
N PRO A 649 -27.83 20.93 21.67
CA PRO A 649 -26.74 21.83 22.10
C PRO A 649 -25.35 21.16 22.12
N PRO A 650 -24.24 21.91 21.98
CA PRO A 650 -22.88 21.36 21.92
C PRO A 650 -22.29 21.07 23.32
N SER A 651 -21.34 20.14 23.34
CA SER A 651 -20.60 19.70 24.53
C SER A 651 -19.49 20.66 24.97
N ALA A 652 -19.32 20.81 26.28
CA ALA A 652 -18.45 21.74 27.04
C ALA A 652 -16.93 21.79 26.73
N ARG A 653 -16.40 21.02 25.76
CA ARG A 653 -14.99 21.13 25.32
C ARG A 653 -14.78 22.14 24.19
N GLN A 654 -15.81 22.43 23.42
CA GLN A 654 -15.74 23.41 22.32
C GLN A 654 -15.77 24.85 22.89
N GLU A 655 -16.61 25.09 23.90
CA GLU A 655 -16.76 26.40 24.57
C GLU A 655 -15.45 26.89 25.21
N SER A 656 -14.64 26.02 25.82
CA SER A 656 -13.41 26.44 26.51
C SER A 656 -12.31 26.95 25.57
N VAL A 657 -12.24 26.41 24.34
CA VAL A 657 -11.23 26.81 23.35
C VAL A 657 -11.64 28.13 22.70
N ASP A 658 -12.93 28.29 22.38
CA ASP A 658 -13.44 29.51 21.77
C ASP A 658 -13.38 30.72 22.74
N GLU A 659 -13.56 30.50 24.05
CA GLU A 659 -13.37 31.53 25.08
C GLU A 659 -11.90 31.97 25.25
N GLU A 660 -10.95 31.03 25.19
CA GLU A 660 -9.51 31.31 25.36
C GLU A 660 -8.97 32.17 24.20
N PHE A 661 -9.30 31.83 22.95
CA PHE A 661 -8.93 32.63 21.78
C PHE A 661 -9.65 34.00 21.72
N ALA A 662 -10.87 34.11 22.25
CA ALA A 662 -11.56 35.39 22.35
C ALA A 662 -10.89 36.33 23.38
N ALA A 663 -10.43 35.79 24.51
CA ALA A 663 -9.68 36.53 25.52
C ALA A 663 -8.31 36.98 24.98
N GLY A 664 -7.57 36.11 24.28
CA GLY A 664 -6.27 36.44 23.71
C GLY A 664 -6.33 37.46 22.56
N THR A 665 -7.38 37.43 21.73
CA THR A 665 -7.62 38.46 20.71
C THR A 665 -7.89 39.83 21.34
N THR A 666 -8.66 39.85 22.43
CA THR A 666 -8.95 41.07 23.19
C THR A 666 -7.66 41.67 23.78
N ARG A 667 -6.80 40.81 24.36
CA ARG A 667 -5.48 41.19 24.86
C ARG A 667 -4.61 41.77 23.75
N PHE A 668 -4.54 41.11 22.60
CA PHE A 668 -3.76 41.55 21.43
C PHE A 668 -4.22 42.92 20.88
N ASN A 669 -5.54 43.17 20.87
CA ASN A 669 -6.09 44.47 20.47
C ASN A 669 -5.76 45.60 21.46
N ALA A 670 -5.60 45.29 22.75
CA ALA A 670 -5.35 46.27 23.81
C ALA A 670 -3.85 46.61 24.03
N MET A 671 -2.92 45.80 23.49
CA MET A 671 -1.47 45.99 23.64
C MET A 671 -0.99 47.32 23.04
N GLY A 672 0.05 47.92 23.65
CA GLY A 672 0.70 49.13 23.12
C GLY A 672 1.36 48.89 21.76
N GLN A 673 1.63 49.95 20.99
CA GLN A 673 2.29 49.83 19.67
C GLN A 673 3.67 49.16 19.77
N ASP A 674 4.50 49.57 20.74
CA ASP A 674 5.84 48.99 20.91
C ASP A 674 5.78 47.53 21.39
N GLU A 675 4.80 47.21 22.24
CA GLU A 675 4.57 45.86 22.77
C GLU A 675 4.14 44.88 21.68
N VAL A 676 3.18 45.25 20.82
CA VAL A 676 2.75 44.39 19.70
C VAL A 676 3.85 44.18 18.68
N ARG A 677 4.64 45.22 18.38
CA ARG A 677 5.77 45.07 17.47
C ARG A 677 6.79 44.07 18.01
N GLN A 678 7.04 44.09 19.32
CA GLN A 678 7.96 43.15 19.96
C GLN A 678 7.44 41.71 19.95
N VAL A 679 6.14 41.52 20.23
CA VAL A 679 5.49 40.19 20.19
C VAL A 679 5.48 39.63 18.76
N LEU A 680 5.12 40.44 17.78
CA LEU A 680 5.12 40.04 16.37
C LEU A 680 6.54 39.75 15.86
N ALA A 681 7.55 40.54 16.26
CA ALA A 681 8.94 40.29 15.90
C ALA A 681 9.44 38.91 16.37
N SER A 682 8.92 38.39 17.49
CA SER A 682 9.25 37.03 17.95
C SER A 682 8.59 35.91 17.13
N CYS A 683 7.50 36.22 16.43
CA CYS A 683 6.81 35.29 15.53
C CYS A 683 7.48 35.28 14.15
N LEU A 684 7.79 36.46 13.62
CA LEU A 684 8.47 36.65 12.35
C LEU A 684 9.11 38.05 12.30
N ASP A 685 10.43 38.11 12.24
CA ASP A 685 11.19 39.35 12.22
C ASP A 685 11.30 39.94 10.80
N VAL A 686 10.14 40.34 10.26
CA VAL A 686 10.01 41.06 8.99
C VAL A 686 9.24 42.36 9.25
N PRO A 687 9.87 43.54 9.19
CA PRO A 687 9.24 44.81 9.55
C PRO A 687 7.91 45.05 8.83
N ARG A 688 7.83 44.77 7.53
CA ARG A 688 6.60 44.90 6.73
C ARG A 688 5.46 44.02 7.25
N TRP A 689 5.78 42.79 7.65
CA TRP A 689 4.80 41.85 8.21
C TRP A 689 4.31 42.32 9.58
N ILE A 690 5.24 42.75 10.44
CA ILE A 690 4.93 43.31 11.76
C ILE A 690 4.01 44.52 11.63
N ASP A 691 4.33 45.44 10.72
CA ASP A 691 3.55 46.64 10.45
C ASP A 691 2.14 46.30 9.96
N ALA A 692 2.02 45.38 9.00
CA ALA A 692 0.74 44.96 8.44
C ALA A 692 -0.19 44.33 9.49
N VAL A 693 0.35 43.44 10.34
CA VAL A 693 -0.44 42.78 11.38
C VAL A 693 -0.78 43.73 12.53
N ALA A 694 0.14 44.63 12.91
CA ALA A 694 -0.11 45.62 13.95
C ALA A 694 -1.13 46.68 13.53
N ALA A 695 -1.15 47.08 12.26
CA ALA A 695 -2.02 48.11 11.71
C ALA A 695 -3.48 47.66 11.55
N GLY A 696 -3.74 46.37 11.36
CA GLY A 696 -5.12 45.85 11.21
C GLY A 696 -5.91 45.73 12.52
N ARG A 697 -5.35 46.17 13.65
CA ARG A 697 -6.06 46.21 14.94
C ARG A 697 -7.06 47.37 14.96
N PRO A 698 -8.26 47.20 15.56
CA PRO A 698 -8.70 46.02 16.31
C PRO A 698 -9.29 44.92 15.42
N TYR A 699 -8.94 43.66 15.70
CA TYR A 699 -9.49 42.49 15.03
C TYR A 699 -10.73 41.92 15.74
N PRO A 700 -11.75 41.44 15.01
CA PRO A 700 -12.97 40.91 15.61
C PRO A 700 -12.83 39.47 16.15
N SER A 701 -11.85 38.69 15.69
CA SER A 701 -11.56 37.35 16.22
C SER A 701 -10.12 36.91 15.94
N ALA A 702 -9.64 35.88 16.63
CA ALA A 702 -8.31 35.29 16.42
C ALA A 702 -8.11 34.86 14.97
N GLN A 703 -9.15 34.32 14.33
CA GLN A 703 -9.13 33.93 12.93
C GLN A 703 -8.84 35.11 11.99
N HIS A 704 -9.31 36.33 12.32
CA HIS A 704 -9.01 37.53 11.53
C HIS A 704 -7.56 37.97 11.72
N VAL A 705 -7.00 37.87 12.94
CA VAL A 705 -5.57 38.15 13.19
C VAL A 705 -4.71 37.21 12.35
N LEU A 706 -5.01 35.91 12.37
CA LEU A 706 -4.29 34.87 11.63
C LEU A 706 -4.46 34.98 10.12
N HIS A 707 -5.64 35.40 9.67
CA HIS A 707 -5.88 35.67 8.25
C HIS A 707 -5.01 36.83 7.76
N THR A 708 -5.00 37.97 8.46
CA THR A 708 -4.16 39.12 8.10
C THR A 708 -2.67 38.79 8.15
N ALA A 709 -2.24 38.05 9.17
CA ALA A 709 -0.88 37.55 9.28
C ALA A 709 -0.50 36.60 8.14
N ARG A 710 -1.41 35.73 7.71
CA ARG A 710 -1.20 34.80 6.59
C ARG A 710 -1.06 35.54 5.28
N VAL A 711 -1.91 36.53 5.04
CA VAL A 711 -1.88 37.39 3.85
C VAL A 711 -0.57 38.19 3.82
N ALA A 712 -0.19 38.83 4.92
CA ALA A 712 1.05 39.61 5.01
C ALA A 712 2.32 38.77 4.76
N ALA A 713 2.28 37.46 5.07
CA ALA A 713 3.39 36.52 4.88
C ALA A 713 3.39 35.79 3.52
N SER A 714 2.55 36.21 2.56
CA SER A 714 2.42 35.52 1.27
C SER A 714 3.56 35.84 0.29
N ASP A 715 4.04 37.08 0.32
CA ASP A 715 4.94 37.65 -0.70
C ASP A 715 6.20 38.26 -0.10
N PHE A 716 7.09 37.42 0.43
CA PHE A 716 8.42 37.89 0.81
C PHE A 716 9.28 38.18 -0.42
N SER A 717 9.86 39.37 -0.45
CA SER A 717 11.00 39.68 -1.31
C SER A 717 12.19 38.80 -0.93
N ASP A 718 13.13 38.60 -1.86
CA ASP A 718 14.33 37.79 -1.58
C ASP A 718 15.23 38.40 -0.49
N GLU A 719 15.15 39.72 -0.31
CA GLU A 719 15.85 40.43 0.76
C GLU A 719 15.20 40.16 2.14
N GLU A 720 13.87 40.25 2.23
CA GLU A 720 13.12 39.91 3.44
C GLU A 720 13.28 38.43 3.80
N LEU A 721 13.23 37.54 2.81
CA LEU A 721 13.41 36.11 3.03
C LEU A 721 14.82 35.80 3.53
N ARG A 722 15.86 36.43 2.95
CA ARG A 722 17.25 36.25 3.40
C ARG A 722 17.44 36.81 4.81
N ALA A 723 16.87 37.98 5.11
CA ALA A 723 16.95 38.61 6.43
C ALA A 723 16.24 37.79 7.52
N ALA A 724 15.05 37.25 7.21
CA ALA A 724 14.32 36.37 8.11
C ALA A 724 15.13 35.08 8.39
N LEU A 725 15.61 34.41 7.33
CA LEU A 725 16.38 33.17 7.44
C LEU A 725 17.71 33.34 8.17
N ALA A 726 18.38 34.49 8.05
CA ALA A 726 19.65 34.75 8.73
C ALA A 726 19.56 34.70 10.26
N LYS A 727 18.35 34.85 10.82
CA LYS A 727 18.08 34.81 12.26
C LYS A 727 17.48 33.47 12.71
N HIS A 728 17.12 32.58 11.79
CA HIS A 728 16.61 31.24 12.12
C HIS A 728 17.76 30.28 12.50
N PRO A 729 17.67 29.60 13.66
CA PRO A 729 18.67 28.60 14.03
C PRO A 729 18.57 27.38 13.12
N ARG A 730 19.73 26.78 12.81
CA ARG A 730 19.78 25.53 12.04
C ARG A 730 19.07 24.41 12.78
N ILE A 731 18.35 23.57 12.03
CA ILE A 731 17.70 22.39 12.60
C ILE A 731 18.75 21.45 13.19
N GLY A 732 18.72 21.25 14.51
CA GLY A 732 19.65 20.37 15.24
C GLY A 732 20.86 21.07 15.88
N GLU A 733 21.03 22.39 15.74
CA GLU A 733 22.02 23.17 16.50
C GLU A 733 21.36 23.82 17.74
N ARG A 734 22.12 24.01 18.83
CA ARG A 734 21.62 24.75 20.01
C ARG A 734 21.44 26.22 19.63
N ALA A 735 20.24 26.77 19.86
CA ALA A 735 19.95 28.17 19.62
C ALA A 735 20.95 29.08 20.38
N GLY A 736 21.59 30.02 19.67
CA GLY A 736 22.40 31.08 20.26
C GLY A 736 21.52 32.14 20.97
N ALA A 737 22.14 33.02 21.77
CA ALA A 737 21.41 34.05 22.51
C ALA A 737 20.68 35.03 21.56
N GLY A 738 19.34 35.07 21.64
CA GLY A 738 18.45 35.90 20.82
C GLY A 738 16.98 35.83 21.28
N HIS A 739 16.10 36.62 20.67
CA HIS A 739 14.69 36.77 21.08
C HIS A 739 13.78 35.54 20.78
N ASP A 740 14.23 34.58 19.95
CA ASP A 740 13.41 33.45 19.46
C ASP A 740 13.78 32.09 20.08
N VAL A 741 14.57 32.09 21.15
CA VAL A 741 15.16 30.88 21.75
C VAL A 741 14.10 29.93 22.31
N GLU A 742 13.04 30.45 22.93
CA GLU A 742 11.98 29.61 23.53
C GLU A 742 11.12 28.88 22.50
N PHE A 743 10.68 29.57 21.43
CA PHE A 743 9.94 28.93 20.34
C PHE A 743 10.80 27.88 19.64
N SER A 744 12.06 28.21 19.37
CA SER A 744 13.00 27.32 18.67
C SER A 744 13.31 26.04 19.48
N GLN A 745 13.46 26.14 20.81
CA GLN A 745 13.69 24.96 21.67
C GLN A 745 12.46 24.05 21.74
N ARG A 746 11.24 24.61 21.78
CA ARG A 746 10.00 23.82 21.77
C ARG A 746 9.78 23.16 20.40
N GLU A 747 9.93 23.92 19.32
CA GLU A 747 9.73 23.47 17.93
C GLU A 747 10.69 22.36 17.50
N GLN A 748 11.94 22.37 17.99
CA GLN A 748 12.98 21.39 17.62
C GLN A 748 13.23 20.31 18.68
N SER A 749 12.38 20.20 19.71
CA SER A 749 12.52 19.24 20.81
C SER A 749 12.60 17.77 20.34
N ALA A 750 11.87 17.42 19.28
CA ALA A 750 11.90 16.10 18.64
C ALA A 750 13.24 15.78 17.96
N VAL A 751 13.99 16.80 17.51
CA VAL A 751 15.32 16.63 16.89
C VAL A 751 16.40 16.47 17.96
N GLY A 752 16.29 17.22 19.07
CA GLY A 752 17.23 17.14 20.19
C GLY A 752 17.22 15.79 20.93
N THR A 753 16.13 15.03 20.85
CA THR A 753 15.94 13.71 21.48
C THR A 753 16.16 12.53 20.51
N ALA A 754 16.49 12.80 19.25
CA ALA A 754 16.65 11.79 18.20
C ALA A 754 17.97 10.99 18.32
N ASP A 755 18.01 9.82 17.68
CA ASP A 755 19.20 8.98 17.52
C ASP A 755 20.36 9.79 16.90
N ALA A 756 21.58 9.61 17.44
CA ALA A 756 22.80 10.25 16.98
C ALA A 756 23.03 10.09 15.46
N ALA A 757 22.63 8.95 14.88
CA ALA A 757 22.73 8.71 13.44
C ALA A 757 21.80 9.62 12.62
N VAL A 758 20.59 9.87 13.11
CA VAL A 758 19.61 10.77 12.46
C VAL A 758 20.05 12.22 12.62
N GLN A 759 20.55 12.60 13.79
CA GLN A 759 21.11 13.93 14.03
C GLN A 759 22.30 14.21 13.10
N GLN A 760 23.21 13.24 12.93
CA GLN A 760 24.35 13.38 12.03
C GLN A 760 23.93 13.47 10.55
N ALA A 761 22.89 12.74 10.14
CA ALA A 761 22.35 12.82 8.79
C ALA A 761 21.65 14.15 8.51
N ILE A 762 20.96 14.73 9.51
CA ILE A 762 20.38 16.07 9.40
C ILE A 762 21.48 17.12 9.31
N LEU A 763 22.56 17.02 10.10
CA LEU A 763 23.70 17.93 10.02
C LEU A 763 24.37 17.88 8.64
N ALA A 764 24.61 16.67 8.10
CA ALA A 764 25.16 16.51 6.76
C ALA A 764 24.22 17.07 5.68
N GLY A 765 22.92 16.77 5.76
CA GLY A 765 21.94 17.29 4.82
C GLY A 765 21.79 18.81 4.87
N ASN A 766 21.89 19.43 6.06
CA ASN A 766 21.88 20.89 6.20
C ASN A 766 23.08 21.52 5.50
N ALA A 767 24.27 20.92 5.61
CA ALA A 767 25.47 21.40 4.91
C ALA A 767 25.32 21.27 3.39
N ASP A 768 24.81 20.15 2.90
CA ASP A 768 24.53 19.94 1.47
C ASP A 768 23.48 20.94 0.96
N TYR A 769 22.48 21.24 1.79
CA TYR A 769 21.41 22.16 1.45
C TYR A 769 21.90 23.61 1.38
N GLU A 770 22.72 24.04 2.34
CA GLU A 770 23.36 25.37 2.33
C GLU A 770 24.28 25.52 1.11
N ASN A 771 25.09 24.50 0.80
CA ASN A 771 25.96 24.49 -0.39
C ASN A 771 25.18 24.63 -1.70
N LYS A 772 23.98 24.02 -1.77
CA LYS A 772 23.17 24.02 -2.99
C LYS A 772 22.33 25.28 -3.16
N PHE A 773 21.74 25.78 -2.09
CA PHE A 773 20.70 26.83 -2.15
C PHE A 773 21.10 28.16 -1.50
N ASP A 774 22.31 28.26 -0.94
CA ASP A 774 22.88 29.45 -0.29
C ASP A 774 21.98 30.00 0.83
N ARG A 775 21.32 29.11 1.59
CA ARG A 775 20.41 29.44 2.69
C ARG A 775 20.21 28.27 3.65
N VAL A 776 19.82 28.56 4.89
CA VAL A 776 19.52 27.53 5.89
C VAL A 776 18.28 26.72 5.51
N PHE A 777 18.29 25.42 5.85
CA PHE A 777 17.12 24.56 5.69
C PHE A 777 16.04 24.93 6.72
N LEU A 778 14.85 25.29 6.23
CA LEU A 778 13.72 25.70 7.06
C LEU A 778 12.52 24.78 6.85
N ILE A 779 11.94 24.31 7.95
CA ILE A 779 10.77 23.43 7.98
C ILE A 779 10.01 23.64 9.29
N ARG A 780 8.67 23.58 9.23
CA ARG A 780 7.85 23.50 10.45
C ARG A 780 8.12 22.16 11.14
N ALA A 781 8.97 22.19 12.17
CA ALA A 781 9.34 21.03 12.96
C ALA A 781 8.25 20.60 13.96
N ALA A 782 7.37 21.52 14.38
CA ALA A 782 6.26 21.22 15.27
C ALA A 782 5.34 20.13 14.68
N GLY A 783 5.14 19.05 15.42
CA GLY A 783 4.35 17.89 15.01
C GLY A 783 5.04 16.91 14.05
N ARG A 784 6.33 17.11 13.73
CA ARG A 784 7.12 16.18 12.90
C ARG A 784 8.16 15.44 13.74
N SER A 785 8.36 14.17 13.43
CA SER A 785 9.46 13.37 13.96
C SER A 785 10.78 13.69 13.24
N ALA A 786 11.92 13.45 13.89
CA ALA A 786 13.24 13.68 13.28
C ALA A 786 13.47 12.91 11.96
N PRO A 787 13.00 11.65 11.78
CA PRO A 787 13.08 10.95 10.49
C PRO A 787 12.25 11.61 9.39
N GLU A 788 11.08 12.17 9.70
CA GLU A 788 10.26 12.91 8.71
C GLU A 788 10.94 14.20 8.28
N ILE A 789 11.60 14.90 9.21
CA ILE A 789 12.41 16.08 8.90
C ILE A 789 13.58 15.72 7.98
N LEU A 790 14.26 14.60 8.25
CA LEU A 790 15.36 14.11 7.41
C LEU A 790 14.87 13.69 6.01
N ALA A 791 13.74 13.01 5.91
CA ALA A 791 13.15 12.63 4.63
C ALA A 791 12.79 13.87 3.78
N GLU A 792 12.27 14.91 4.43
CA GLU A 792 11.92 16.16 3.76
C GLU A 792 13.16 16.95 3.31
N LEU A 793 14.21 16.98 4.14
CA LEU A 793 15.51 17.53 3.78
C LEU A 793 16.10 16.83 2.54
N GLN A 794 16.07 15.50 2.51
CA GLN A 794 16.56 14.71 1.37
C GLN A 794 15.73 14.89 0.11
N ARG A 795 14.39 14.99 0.24
CA ARG A 795 13.50 15.27 -0.88
C ARG A 795 13.79 16.65 -1.47
N ARG A 796 13.92 17.67 -0.62
CA ARG A 796 14.14 19.08 -1.02
C ARG A 796 15.52 19.34 -1.59
N LEU A 797 16.53 18.55 -1.25
CA LEU A 797 17.80 18.53 -1.98
C LEU A 797 17.64 18.18 -3.47
N GLY A 798 16.53 17.57 -3.88
CA GLY A 798 16.18 17.32 -5.29
C GLY A 798 15.57 18.52 -6.03
N ASN A 799 15.13 19.57 -5.32
CA ASN A 799 14.39 20.69 -5.90
C ASN A 799 15.27 21.63 -6.75
N SER A 800 14.63 22.35 -7.69
CA SER A 800 15.22 23.54 -8.31
C SER A 800 15.23 24.73 -7.32
N PRO A 801 16.11 25.73 -7.49
CA PRO A 801 16.14 26.91 -6.62
C PRO A 801 14.79 27.65 -6.50
N GLU A 802 13.99 27.66 -7.56
CA GLU A 802 12.68 28.31 -7.61
C GLU A 802 11.61 27.51 -6.84
N GLN A 803 11.62 26.18 -7.00
CA GLN A 803 10.76 25.28 -6.23
C GLN A 803 11.09 25.37 -4.74
N GLU A 804 12.39 25.40 -4.43
CA GLU A 804 12.87 25.48 -3.06
C GLU A 804 12.51 26.81 -2.40
N ARG A 805 12.63 27.92 -3.14
CA ARG A 805 12.19 29.24 -2.69
C ARG A 805 10.71 29.23 -2.29
N ALA A 806 9.84 28.66 -3.11
CA ALA A 806 8.40 28.61 -2.83
C ALA A 806 8.07 27.75 -1.60
N GLU A 807 8.79 26.65 -1.43
CA GLU A 807 8.68 25.77 -0.26
C GLU A 807 9.12 26.51 1.02
N VAL A 808 10.30 27.16 1.01
CA VAL A 808 10.82 27.90 2.18
C VAL A 808 9.87 29.02 2.62
N VAL A 809 9.27 29.77 1.68
CA VAL A 809 8.28 30.81 2.01
C VAL A 809 7.04 30.20 2.67
N THR A 810 6.58 29.04 2.18
CA THR A 810 5.44 28.34 2.75
C THR A 810 5.74 27.84 4.17
N GLN A 811 6.92 27.25 4.38
CA GLN A 811 7.37 26.80 5.71
C GLN A 811 7.53 27.98 6.69
N LEU A 812 8.14 29.09 6.27
CA LEU A 812 8.31 30.29 7.10
C LEU A 812 6.97 30.86 7.56
N ARG A 813 5.98 30.91 6.65
CA ARG A 813 4.62 31.35 6.94
C ARG A 813 3.91 30.41 7.93
N GLU A 814 4.03 29.10 7.76
CA GLU A 814 3.44 28.13 8.70
C GLU A 814 4.02 28.29 10.12
N ILE A 815 5.34 28.49 10.23
CA ILE A 815 6.02 28.72 11.52
C ILE A 815 5.51 30.02 12.15
N ALA A 816 5.49 31.12 11.39
CA ALA A 816 5.02 32.42 11.88
C ALA A 816 3.57 32.37 12.40
N LEU A 817 2.68 31.68 11.68
CA LEU A 817 1.28 31.51 12.08
C LEU A 817 1.13 30.63 13.32
N THR A 818 1.88 29.53 13.42
CA THR A 818 1.84 28.64 14.59
C THR A 818 2.32 29.38 15.85
N ARG A 819 3.37 30.20 15.72
CA ARG A 819 3.86 31.06 16.81
C ARG A 819 2.83 32.11 17.21
N LEU A 820 2.17 32.74 16.24
CA LEU A 820 1.14 33.74 16.49
C LEU A 820 -0.13 33.12 17.12
N GLU A 821 -0.53 31.91 16.70
CA GLU A 821 -1.59 31.14 17.35
C GLU A 821 -1.27 30.88 18.82
N THR A 822 -0.02 30.56 19.14
CA THR A 822 0.44 30.36 20.53
C THR A 822 0.42 31.65 21.36
N VAL A 823 0.55 32.81 20.73
CA VAL A 823 0.46 34.13 21.39
C VAL A 823 -1.01 34.54 21.64
N LEU A 824 -1.91 34.07 20.77
CA LEU A 824 -3.35 34.34 20.82
C LEU A 824 -4.12 33.35 21.70
N ALA A 825 -3.56 32.16 21.95
CA ALA A 825 -3.90 31.33 23.11
C ALA A 825 -3.34 31.99 24.39
#